data_AF-A0A1V9ZTA4-F1
#
_entry.id   AF-A0A1V9ZTA4-F1
#
_cell.length_a   1.000
_cell.length_b   1.000
_cell.length_c   1.000
_cell.angle_alpha   90.00
_cell.angle_beta   90.00
_cell.angle_gamma   90.00
#
_symmetry.space_group_name_H-M   'P 1'
#
loop_
_entity.id
_entity.type
_entity.pdbx_description
1 polymer ?
#
loop_
_entity_poly.entity_id
_entity_poly.type
_entity_poly.pdbx_seq_one_letter_code
_entity_poly.pdbx_strand_id
1 'polypeptide(L)'
;MATCVLRNRDFFLHVVQYQHGLPLEVRQVVALAAQVVITPLSPMSYMSTMARLNNIPLPYADVEYVRRVSDAGSIPNYALFFHNQFVAPALPLHLAIVAGNLFHVERLATWQPTWVSSDAVALAAICGQLRILQYLATLPNGCPTAAAMDLAAMNGYLNVVEWLHGLPDGPGCTTQAMDGAAAFGHLNVVAFLHEQRTEGCTYFALAAAVRKGHASVVDFLLSIQPSTAMFQSRRCSKEFYRIPGHRSAPGSDLLRTIQVLKAHNAPADICNNVVHTAIASHGYDAIQLLHESGIRRIDQEILDTVVTSKDRASIDYALRQILIANDRWPLNSLGNLGSLWDLHEDLPWDPWQPQVMGPNSRREADSSKAMDIAACLGDLPTVKLLHHLRLDCCSSDAMNHACARGHLNVAQWLHAHRSEGCTKEAMLLAAVEGHKHVVEWLHSSVGMPCSEDVLANAAKSGDIAMLTYLLALPMVDGDTPSGGWGSSCTAFLPDGCVEYIIGSYAVDIAAANGHIDAVQLLQLHEASTIAMDQAASNGHLDVVAYLHAHRTEGCTADAFDEAIFGGHDDVLEFLITHYATVVTDWSELFLEAAKQGRVTTMNVLWTLLSAELTPTLAEKVVTFAASGNHVDLLLWLIKTKGIKYTKRALREAARRGHNRLVQL
;
A
#
# COMPACT_ATOMS: atom_id res chain seq x y z
N MET A 1 -65.73 -2.98 17.21
CA MET A 1 -65.13 -1.99 16.27
C MET A 1 -63.77 -2.43 15.70
N ALA A 2 -62.95 -3.24 16.39
CA ALA A 2 -61.63 -3.67 15.88
C ALA A 2 -61.66 -4.62 14.65
N THR A 3 -62.76 -5.36 14.42
CA THR A 3 -62.86 -6.37 13.36
C THR A 3 -63.18 -5.81 11.97
N CYS A 4 -63.67 -4.57 11.88
CA CYS A 4 -63.97 -3.92 10.59
C CYS A 4 -62.71 -3.34 9.91
N VAL A 5 -61.69 -3.02 10.71
CA VAL A 5 -60.46 -2.36 10.29
C VAL A 5 -59.54 -3.28 9.47
N LEU A 6 -59.57 -4.59 9.74
CA LEU A 6 -58.69 -5.59 9.10
C LEU A 6 -59.26 -6.20 7.80
N ARG A 7 -60.44 -5.76 7.33
CA ARG A 7 -61.05 -6.27 6.08
C ARG A 7 -60.67 -5.48 4.83
N ASN A 8 -60.14 -4.26 4.99
CA ASN A 8 -59.61 -3.49 3.89
C ASN A 8 -58.17 -3.97 3.63
N ARG A 9 -57.95 -4.63 2.48
CA ARG A 9 -56.66 -5.21 2.11
C ARG A 9 -55.55 -4.16 2.05
N ASP A 10 -55.85 -2.96 1.56
CA ASP A 10 -54.86 -1.88 1.49
C ASP A 10 -54.54 -1.33 2.89
N PHE A 11 -55.54 -1.23 3.75
CA PHE A 11 -55.34 -0.84 5.15
C PHE A 11 -54.58 -1.91 5.94
N PHE A 12 -54.88 -3.20 5.73
CA PHE A 12 -54.16 -4.32 6.34
C PHE A 12 -52.72 -4.39 5.84
N LEU A 13 -52.48 -4.22 4.54
CA LEU A 13 -51.13 -4.13 3.97
C LEU A 13 -50.38 -2.93 4.53
N HIS A 14 -51.02 -1.77 4.70
CA HIS A 14 -50.42 -0.65 5.41
C HIS A 14 -50.09 -0.99 6.87
N VAL A 15 -51.02 -1.55 7.64
CA VAL A 15 -50.77 -1.91 9.05
C VAL A 15 -49.65 -2.95 9.20
N VAL A 16 -49.58 -3.95 8.31
CA VAL A 16 -48.48 -4.93 8.25
C VAL A 16 -47.17 -4.27 7.77
N GLN A 17 -47.24 -3.26 6.89
CA GLN A 17 -46.10 -2.42 6.51
C GLN A 17 -45.59 -1.54 7.68
N TYR A 18 -46.33 -1.39 8.77
CA TYR A 18 -45.94 -0.59 9.94
C TYR A 18 -45.62 -1.39 11.20
N GLN A 19 -45.62 -2.73 11.16
CA GLN A 19 -45.42 -3.58 12.36
C GLN A 19 -44.08 -3.35 13.11
N HIS A 20 -43.07 -2.78 12.45
CA HIS A 20 -41.78 -2.39 13.08
C HIS A 20 -41.57 -0.87 13.20
N GLY A 21 -42.57 -0.05 12.84
CA GLY A 21 -42.48 1.41 12.84
C GLY A 21 -41.76 2.05 11.64
N LEU A 22 -41.23 1.25 10.70
CA LEU A 22 -40.51 1.72 9.51
C LEU A 22 -41.20 1.33 8.18
N PRO A 23 -41.31 2.25 7.20
CA PRO A 23 -41.73 1.94 5.82
C PRO A 23 -40.86 0.86 5.17
N LEU A 24 -41.41 0.13 4.19
CA LEU A 24 -40.72 -0.98 3.52
C LEU A 24 -39.37 -0.57 2.91
N GLU A 25 -39.34 0.58 2.24
CA GLU A 25 -38.12 1.13 1.61
C GLU A 25 -37.03 1.43 2.64
N VAL A 26 -37.40 1.92 3.83
CA VAL A 26 -36.45 2.20 4.92
C VAL A 26 -35.98 0.90 5.59
N ARG A 27 -36.85 -0.11 5.68
CA ARG A 27 -36.46 -1.45 6.16
C ARG A 27 -35.45 -2.13 5.23
N GLN A 28 -35.54 -1.89 3.93
CA GLN A 28 -34.54 -2.40 2.98
C GLN A 28 -33.16 -1.78 3.26
N VAL A 29 -33.06 -0.50 3.64
CA VAL A 29 -31.80 0.11 4.05
C VAL A 29 -31.16 -0.64 5.23
N VAL A 30 -31.95 -0.97 6.26
CA VAL A 30 -31.47 -1.73 7.42
C VAL A 30 -31.05 -3.15 7.03
N ALA A 31 -31.81 -3.81 6.16
CA ALA A 31 -31.48 -5.14 5.67
C ALA A 31 -30.22 -5.17 4.81
N LEU A 32 -30.01 -4.15 3.97
CA LEU A 32 -28.80 -3.99 3.15
C LEU A 32 -27.58 -3.66 4.03
N ALA A 33 -27.73 -2.79 5.03
CA ALA A 33 -26.66 -2.50 5.99
C ALA A 33 -26.21 -3.74 6.77
N ALA A 34 -27.13 -4.67 7.08
CA ALA A 34 -26.81 -5.92 7.77
C ALA A 34 -25.97 -6.91 6.93
N GLN A 35 -25.86 -6.70 5.61
CA GLN A 35 -25.03 -7.52 4.72
C GLN A 35 -23.56 -7.07 4.69
N VAL A 36 -23.27 -5.88 5.23
CA VAL A 36 -21.91 -5.33 5.29
C VAL A 36 -21.09 -6.11 6.31
N VAL A 37 -19.94 -6.62 5.89
CA VAL A 37 -19.05 -7.40 6.75
C VAL A 37 -17.94 -6.51 7.28
N ILE A 38 -17.80 -6.43 8.61
CA ILE A 38 -16.74 -5.65 9.27
C ILE A 38 -15.55 -6.59 9.58
N THR A 39 -14.40 -6.34 8.97
CA THR A 39 -13.16 -7.12 9.15
C THR A 39 -12.09 -6.29 9.86
N PRO A 40 -11.64 -6.66 11.08
CA PRO A 40 -10.53 -6.00 11.77
C PRO A 40 -9.19 -6.18 11.05
N LEU A 41 -8.33 -5.14 11.05
CA LEU A 41 -7.03 -5.16 10.35
C LEU A 41 -5.89 -5.82 11.14
N SER A 42 -6.03 -6.06 12.44
CA SER A 42 -5.05 -6.82 13.23
C SER A 42 -5.73 -7.58 14.38
N PRO A 43 -5.64 -8.92 14.43
CA PRO A 43 -6.12 -9.70 15.57
C PRO A 43 -5.19 -9.68 16.80
N MET A 44 -3.96 -9.17 16.66
CA MET A 44 -2.90 -9.27 17.68
C MET A 44 -2.70 -8.02 18.56
N SER A 45 -3.38 -6.91 18.26
CA SER A 45 -3.27 -5.67 19.03
C SER A 45 -4.63 -5.25 19.59
N TYR A 46 -4.81 -5.40 20.90
CA TYR A 46 -5.98 -4.87 21.64
C TYR A 46 -6.07 -3.32 21.61
N MET A 47 -5.15 -2.63 20.93
CA MET A 47 -5.09 -1.17 20.86
C MET A 47 -5.47 -0.58 19.49
N SER A 48 -5.69 -1.39 18.46
CA SER A 48 -6.14 -0.88 17.15
C SER A 48 -7.66 -0.85 17.05
N THR A 49 -8.22 0.30 16.65
CA THR A 49 -9.66 0.47 16.36
C THR A 49 -9.96 0.37 14.86
N MET A 50 -8.99 -0.02 14.04
CA MET A 50 -9.12 -0.03 12.58
C MET A 50 -9.79 -1.30 12.05
N ALA A 51 -10.86 -1.11 11.30
CA ALA A 51 -11.56 -2.16 10.58
C ALA A 51 -11.90 -1.72 9.16
N ARG A 52 -12.18 -2.70 8.31
CA ARG A 52 -12.66 -2.52 6.95
C ARG A 52 -14.09 -3.03 6.81
N LEU A 53 -14.94 -2.26 6.13
CA LEU A 53 -16.31 -2.60 5.78
C LEU A 53 -16.29 -3.14 4.34
N ASN A 54 -16.57 -4.43 4.20
CA ASN A 54 -16.63 -5.13 2.93
C ASN A 54 -18.08 -5.37 2.51
N ASN A 55 -18.30 -5.66 1.23
CA ASN A 55 -19.63 -5.90 0.65
C ASN A 55 -20.59 -4.72 0.82
N ILE A 56 -20.12 -3.50 0.56
CA ILE A 56 -20.98 -2.32 0.57
C ILE A 56 -22.04 -2.48 -0.54
N PRO A 57 -23.34 -2.37 -0.22
CA PRO A 57 -24.40 -2.63 -1.20
C PRO A 57 -24.34 -1.65 -2.38
N LEU A 58 -24.61 -2.16 -3.59
CA LEU A 58 -24.50 -1.40 -4.85
C LEU A 58 -25.14 0.01 -4.82
N PRO A 59 -26.36 0.22 -4.27
CA PRO A 59 -26.95 1.56 -4.21
C PRO A 59 -26.12 2.61 -3.47
N TYR A 60 -25.21 2.17 -2.60
CA TYR A 60 -24.32 3.03 -1.81
C TYR A 60 -22.88 2.99 -2.31
N ALA A 61 -22.47 1.90 -2.96
CA ALA A 61 -21.12 1.74 -3.50
C ALA A 61 -20.80 2.76 -4.61
N ASP A 62 -21.80 3.10 -5.44
CA ASP A 62 -21.62 4.02 -6.57
C ASP A 62 -21.65 5.51 -6.18
N VAL A 63 -22.00 5.83 -4.94
CA VAL A 63 -22.06 7.21 -4.45
C VAL A 63 -20.67 7.84 -4.50
N GLU A 64 -20.58 9.10 -4.96
CA GLU A 64 -19.29 9.78 -5.18
C GLU A 64 -18.37 9.73 -3.95
N TYR A 65 -18.91 10.04 -2.77
CA TYR A 65 -18.14 10.00 -1.53
C TYR A 65 -17.53 8.61 -1.27
N VAL A 66 -18.35 7.56 -1.38
CA VAL A 66 -17.93 6.17 -1.15
C VAL A 66 -16.84 5.74 -2.12
N ARG A 67 -17.01 6.06 -3.41
CA ARG A 67 -16.02 5.73 -4.43
C ARG A 67 -14.65 6.36 -4.16
N ARG A 68 -14.61 7.57 -3.58
CA ARG A 68 -13.35 8.26 -3.24
C ARG A 68 -12.65 7.70 -2.02
N VAL A 69 -13.40 7.14 -1.06
CA VAL A 69 -12.84 6.59 0.18
C VAL A 69 -12.68 5.07 0.16
N SER A 70 -13.23 4.41 -0.87
CA SER A 70 -13.11 2.97 -1.07
C SER A 70 -11.79 2.60 -1.73
N ASP A 71 -11.22 1.50 -1.26
CA ASP A 71 -10.00 0.90 -1.78
C ASP A 71 -10.27 -0.61 -1.95
N ALA A 72 -10.09 -1.11 -3.18
CA ALA A 72 -10.45 -2.46 -3.62
C ALA A 72 -11.89 -2.93 -3.24
N GLY A 73 -12.87 -2.02 -3.28
CA GLY A 73 -14.27 -2.34 -2.95
C GLY A 73 -14.57 -2.41 -1.44
N SER A 74 -13.61 -2.03 -0.62
CA SER A 74 -13.71 -2.01 0.84
C SER A 74 -13.54 -0.58 1.37
N ILE A 75 -14.22 -0.24 2.48
CA ILE A 75 -14.17 1.10 3.08
C ILE A 75 -13.61 1.01 4.51
N PRO A 76 -12.61 1.83 4.90
CA PRO A 76 -12.18 1.87 6.29
C PRO A 76 -13.28 2.42 7.22
N ASN A 77 -13.44 1.84 8.40
CA ASN A 77 -14.51 2.19 9.35
C ASN A 77 -14.54 3.68 9.73
N TYR A 78 -13.36 4.30 9.87
CA TYR A 78 -13.26 5.73 10.18
C TYR A 78 -13.77 6.65 9.06
N ALA A 79 -13.84 6.19 7.79
CA ALA A 79 -14.39 7.00 6.70
C ALA A 79 -15.92 7.17 6.80
N LEU A 80 -16.62 6.25 7.45
CA LEU A 80 -18.03 6.42 7.82
C LEU A 80 -18.20 6.87 9.28
N PHE A 81 -17.13 7.36 9.92
CA PHE A 81 -17.10 7.79 11.32
C PHE A 81 -17.50 6.69 12.32
N PHE A 82 -17.09 5.43 12.06
CA PHE A 82 -17.18 4.36 13.04
C PHE A 82 -15.84 4.16 13.75
N HIS A 83 -15.86 4.24 15.08
CA HIS A 83 -14.69 4.06 15.94
C HIS A 83 -14.54 2.66 16.53
N ASN A 84 -15.55 1.80 16.36
CA ASN A 84 -15.53 0.42 16.83
C ASN A 84 -15.20 -0.51 15.65
N GLN A 85 -14.30 -1.47 15.87
CA GLN A 85 -13.86 -2.43 14.86
C GLN A 85 -14.78 -3.66 14.72
N PHE A 86 -15.80 -3.79 15.58
CA PHE A 86 -16.67 -4.96 15.63
C PHE A 86 -18.15 -4.67 15.36
N VAL A 87 -18.64 -3.46 15.65
CA VAL A 87 -20.07 -3.14 15.56
C VAL A 87 -20.29 -1.71 15.04
N ALA A 88 -21.21 -1.55 14.08
CA ALA A 88 -21.64 -0.26 13.53
C ALA A 88 -23.17 -0.14 13.56
N PRO A 89 -23.79 0.14 14.73
CA PRO A 89 -25.25 0.08 14.88
C PRO A 89 -25.97 1.18 14.09
N ALA A 90 -25.34 2.35 13.93
CA ALA A 90 -25.87 3.48 13.15
C ALA A 90 -25.56 3.40 11.64
N LEU A 91 -24.98 2.29 11.15
CA LEU A 91 -24.65 2.11 9.73
C LEU A 91 -25.82 2.39 8.76
N PRO A 92 -27.07 1.98 9.04
CA PRO A 92 -28.19 2.32 8.15
C PRO A 92 -28.40 3.83 8.00
N LEU A 93 -28.27 4.59 9.10
CA LEU A 93 -28.39 6.04 9.08
C LEU A 93 -27.23 6.67 8.30
N HIS A 94 -26.00 6.22 8.52
CA HIS A 94 -24.82 6.75 7.85
C HIS A 94 -24.85 6.48 6.33
N LEU A 95 -25.32 5.30 5.89
CA LEU A 95 -25.53 5.00 4.47
C LEU A 95 -26.61 5.88 3.85
N ALA A 96 -27.70 6.16 4.57
CA ALA A 96 -28.74 7.08 4.10
C ALA A 96 -28.23 8.53 3.96
N ILE A 97 -27.37 8.98 4.88
CA ILE A 97 -26.71 10.30 4.82
C ILE A 97 -25.79 10.38 3.60
N VAL A 98 -24.93 9.39 3.40
CA VAL A 98 -24.01 9.31 2.25
C VAL A 98 -24.78 9.35 0.93
N ALA A 99 -25.88 8.60 0.82
CA ALA A 99 -26.75 8.61 -0.35
C ALA A 99 -27.52 9.93 -0.56
N GLY A 100 -27.50 10.86 0.40
CA GLY A 100 -28.25 12.11 0.32
C GLY A 100 -29.77 11.95 0.42
N ASN A 101 -30.26 10.82 0.94
CA ASN A 101 -31.69 10.53 1.00
C ASN A 101 -32.30 11.05 2.31
N LEU A 102 -32.77 12.30 2.29
CA LEU A 102 -33.40 12.96 3.45
C LEU A 102 -34.57 12.16 4.01
N PHE A 103 -35.42 11.58 3.15
CA PHE A 103 -36.58 10.80 3.59
C PHE A 103 -36.16 9.59 4.44
N HIS A 104 -35.13 8.86 4.02
CA HIS A 104 -34.59 7.75 4.80
C HIS A 104 -33.99 8.23 6.13
N VAL A 105 -33.26 9.35 6.11
CA VAL A 105 -32.66 9.94 7.33
C VAL A 105 -33.74 10.31 8.35
N GLU A 106 -34.82 10.99 7.93
CA GLU A 106 -35.93 11.36 8.82
C GLU A 106 -36.58 10.14 9.48
N ARG A 107 -36.84 9.09 8.70
CA ARG A 107 -37.50 7.88 9.22
C ARG A 107 -36.58 7.08 10.16
N LEU A 108 -35.29 7.01 9.86
CA LEU A 108 -34.31 6.30 10.70
C LEU A 108 -34.02 7.07 11.99
N ALA A 109 -33.87 8.40 11.92
CA ALA A 109 -33.64 9.25 13.09
C ALA A 109 -34.85 9.28 14.05
N THR A 110 -36.07 9.25 13.52
CA THR A 110 -37.29 9.14 14.34
C THR A 110 -37.45 7.76 14.98
N TRP A 111 -37.06 6.71 14.27
CA TRP A 111 -37.13 5.33 14.77
C TRP A 111 -36.07 5.00 15.81
N GLN A 112 -34.82 5.47 15.61
CA GLN A 112 -33.70 5.30 16.56
C GLN A 112 -32.99 6.65 16.77
N PRO A 113 -33.49 7.50 17.68
CA PRO A 113 -32.88 8.80 17.97
C PRO A 113 -31.44 8.72 18.49
N THR A 114 -31.05 7.59 19.07
CA THR A 114 -29.69 7.33 19.57
C THR A 114 -28.64 7.20 18.47
N TRP A 115 -29.06 6.99 17.22
CA TRP A 115 -28.15 6.94 16.06
C TRP A 115 -27.73 8.32 15.59
N VAL A 116 -28.48 9.37 15.96
CA VAL A 116 -28.09 10.75 15.68
C VAL A 116 -26.98 11.15 16.65
N SER A 117 -25.84 11.53 16.09
CA SER A 117 -24.63 11.89 16.83
C SER A 117 -23.84 12.97 16.08
N SER A 118 -22.80 13.51 16.74
CA SER A 118 -21.82 14.40 16.09
C SER A 118 -21.16 13.77 14.86
N ASP A 119 -21.01 12.44 14.83
CA ASP A 119 -20.43 11.69 13.71
C ASP A 119 -21.37 11.68 12.50
N ALA A 120 -22.68 11.52 12.73
CA ALA A 120 -23.68 11.62 11.68
C ALA A 120 -23.71 13.04 11.08
N VAL A 121 -23.56 14.07 11.92
CA VAL A 121 -23.47 15.48 11.49
C VAL A 121 -22.18 15.73 10.69
N ALA A 122 -21.04 15.25 11.17
CA ALA A 122 -19.76 15.36 10.46
C ALA A 122 -19.79 14.66 9.10
N LEU A 123 -20.41 13.48 9.02
CA LEU A 123 -20.61 12.73 7.78
C LEU A 123 -21.53 13.48 6.79
N ALA A 124 -22.60 14.09 7.27
CA ALA A 124 -23.47 14.91 6.42
C ALA A 124 -22.72 16.14 5.86
N ALA A 125 -21.84 16.74 6.66
CA ALA A 125 -21.02 17.87 6.25
C ALA A 125 -19.91 17.51 5.25
N ILE A 126 -19.18 16.41 5.46
CA ILE A 126 -18.15 15.95 4.51
C ILE A 126 -18.76 15.50 3.16
N CYS A 127 -20.04 15.12 3.16
CA CYS A 127 -20.81 14.79 1.95
C CYS A 127 -21.51 16.00 1.31
N GLY A 128 -21.49 17.19 1.94
CA GLY A 128 -22.14 18.40 1.41
C GLY A 128 -23.67 18.41 1.47
N GLN A 129 -24.27 17.59 2.33
CA GLN A 129 -25.71 17.36 2.38
C GLN A 129 -26.45 18.42 3.22
N LEU A 130 -26.53 19.66 2.71
CA LEU A 130 -27.09 20.81 3.43
C LEU A 130 -28.51 20.55 4.01
N ARG A 131 -29.41 19.95 3.23
CA ARG A 131 -30.79 19.68 3.67
C ARG A 131 -30.84 18.67 4.82
N ILE A 132 -29.97 17.66 4.80
CA ILE A 132 -29.86 16.67 5.87
C ILE A 132 -29.27 17.32 7.13
N LEU A 133 -28.24 18.17 6.98
CA LEU A 133 -27.68 18.92 8.11
C LEU A 133 -28.71 19.83 8.77
N GLN A 134 -29.50 20.56 7.98
CA GLN A 134 -30.59 21.40 8.50
C GLN A 134 -31.60 20.59 9.30
N TYR A 135 -31.95 19.40 8.84
CA TYR A 135 -32.84 18.49 9.57
C TYR A 135 -32.18 17.96 10.86
N LEU A 136 -30.96 17.44 10.78
CA LEU A 136 -30.24 16.92 11.96
C LEU A 136 -30.08 17.98 13.05
N ALA A 137 -29.82 19.24 12.68
CA ALA A 137 -29.71 20.36 13.61
C ALA A 137 -30.99 20.65 14.41
N THR A 138 -32.16 20.16 13.97
CA THR A 138 -33.42 20.25 14.74
C THR A 138 -33.54 19.19 15.84
N LEU A 139 -32.64 18.20 15.86
CA LEU A 139 -32.69 17.05 16.77
C LEU A 139 -31.73 17.22 17.96
N PRO A 140 -32.05 16.66 19.16
CA PRO A 140 -31.28 16.87 20.39
C PRO A 140 -29.78 16.53 20.35
N ASN A 141 -29.36 15.59 19.48
CA ASN A 141 -27.97 15.15 19.33
C ASN A 141 -27.36 15.53 17.97
N GLY A 142 -28.06 16.35 17.18
CA GLY A 142 -27.64 16.72 15.82
C GLY A 142 -27.06 18.12 15.72
N CYS A 143 -26.68 18.72 16.85
CA CYS A 143 -26.06 20.05 16.90
C CYS A 143 -24.79 20.10 16.01
N PRO A 144 -24.69 21.09 15.11
CA PRO A 144 -23.48 21.29 14.32
C PRO A 144 -22.23 21.52 15.18
N THR A 145 -21.10 20.98 14.73
CA THR A 145 -19.81 21.05 15.44
C THR A 145 -18.76 21.78 14.61
N ALA A 146 -17.67 22.22 15.23
CA ALA A 146 -16.55 22.83 14.51
C ALA A 146 -15.95 21.88 13.46
N ALA A 147 -15.86 20.59 13.80
CA ALA A 147 -15.44 19.54 12.86
C ALA A 147 -16.34 19.47 11.62
N ALA A 148 -17.66 19.68 11.76
CA ALA A 148 -18.56 19.72 10.61
C ALA A 148 -18.25 20.91 9.68
N MET A 149 -17.96 22.10 10.22
CA MET A 149 -17.55 23.26 9.41
C MET A 149 -16.19 23.03 8.74
N ASP A 150 -15.22 22.48 9.47
CA ASP A 150 -13.89 22.16 8.94
C ASP A 150 -13.97 21.17 7.77
N LEU A 151 -14.74 20.09 7.91
CA LEU A 151 -14.91 19.06 6.88
C LEU A 151 -15.68 19.57 5.65
N ALA A 152 -16.68 20.42 5.84
CA ALA A 152 -17.41 21.06 4.75
C ALA A 152 -16.47 22.00 3.96
N ALA A 153 -15.64 22.77 4.67
CA ALA A 153 -14.66 23.66 4.07
C ALA A 153 -13.59 22.90 3.27
N MET A 154 -13.03 21.83 3.83
CA MET A 154 -12.07 20.92 3.16
C MET A 154 -12.59 20.36 1.82
N ASN A 155 -13.90 20.14 1.70
CA ASN A 155 -14.52 19.58 0.49
C ASN A 155 -15.12 20.66 -0.45
N GLY A 156 -15.01 21.94 -0.10
CA GLY A 156 -15.44 23.03 -0.96
C GLY A 156 -16.94 23.28 -0.95
N TYR A 157 -17.67 22.84 0.06
CA TYR A 157 -19.11 23.06 0.18
C TYR A 157 -19.42 24.41 0.80
N LEU A 158 -19.18 25.49 0.03
CA LEU A 158 -19.39 26.87 0.49
C LEU A 158 -20.80 27.11 1.04
N ASN A 159 -21.83 26.56 0.40
CA ASN A 159 -23.23 26.65 0.86
C ASN A 159 -23.45 26.07 2.27
N VAL A 160 -22.74 25.01 2.63
CA VAL A 160 -22.78 24.43 3.99
C VAL A 160 -22.02 25.32 4.96
N VAL A 161 -20.86 25.84 4.56
CA VAL A 161 -20.05 26.75 5.39
C VAL A 161 -20.79 28.04 5.70
N GLU A 162 -21.41 28.67 4.70
CA GLU A 162 -22.24 29.88 4.85
C GLU A 162 -23.42 29.63 5.80
N TRP A 163 -24.12 28.50 5.63
CA TRP A 163 -25.22 28.13 6.50
C TRP A 163 -24.77 27.91 7.94
N LEU A 164 -23.69 27.16 8.17
CA LEU A 164 -23.14 26.91 9.50
C LEU A 164 -22.66 28.20 10.18
N HIS A 165 -22.08 29.14 9.43
CA HIS A 165 -21.64 30.45 9.93
C HIS A 165 -22.84 31.34 10.33
N GLY A 166 -23.94 31.30 9.58
CA GLY A 166 -25.13 32.12 9.82
C GLY A 166 -26.02 31.67 10.99
N LEU A 167 -25.68 30.60 11.71
CA LEU A 167 -26.43 30.13 12.88
C LEU A 167 -26.21 31.06 14.10
N PRO A 168 -27.24 31.40 14.90
CA PRO A 168 -27.12 32.32 16.03
C PRO A 168 -26.07 31.91 17.09
N ASP A 169 -25.97 30.60 17.35
CA ASP A 169 -24.92 29.96 18.17
C ASP A 169 -24.12 28.98 17.29
N GLY A 170 -23.76 29.43 16.08
CA GLY A 170 -23.13 28.58 15.07
C GLY A 170 -21.81 27.98 15.52
N PRO A 171 -21.45 26.78 15.03
CA PRO A 171 -20.15 26.22 15.36
C PRO A 171 -19.06 27.16 14.87
N GLY A 172 -18.07 27.42 15.73
CA GLY A 172 -16.80 27.98 15.28
C GLY A 172 -16.14 27.07 14.24
N CYS A 173 -15.03 27.49 13.66
CA CYS A 173 -14.16 26.57 12.93
C CYS A 173 -12.79 26.51 13.57
N THR A 174 -11.93 25.63 13.08
CA THR A 174 -10.51 25.66 13.41
C THR A 174 -9.70 26.14 12.20
N THR A 175 -8.40 26.33 12.39
CA THR A 175 -7.49 26.63 11.26
C THR A 175 -7.52 25.53 10.19
N GLN A 176 -8.00 24.32 10.53
CA GLN A 176 -8.15 23.21 9.58
C GLN A 176 -9.16 23.51 8.47
N ALA A 177 -10.17 24.35 8.71
CA ALA A 177 -11.12 24.75 7.67
C ALA A 177 -10.41 25.45 6.51
N MET A 178 -9.63 26.49 6.80
CA MET A 178 -8.93 27.28 5.78
C MET A 178 -7.71 26.53 5.24
N ASP A 179 -6.95 25.84 6.09
CA ASP A 179 -5.80 25.01 5.68
C ASP A 179 -6.23 23.89 4.73
N GLY A 180 -7.32 23.22 5.06
CA GLY A 180 -7.91 22.16 4.26
C GLY A 180 -8.52 22.66 2.96
N ALA A 181 -9.32 23.73 3.01
CA ALA A 181 -9.86 24.36 1.80
C ALA A 181 -8.75 24.78 0.83
N ALA A 182 -7.65 25.33 1.34
CA ALA A 182 -6.46 25.67 0.55
C ALA A 182 -5.76 24.43 -0.02
N ALA A 183 -5.58 23.40 0.80
CA ALA A 183 -4.97 22.13 0.42
C ALA A 183 -5.78 21.34 -0.62
N PHE A 184 -7.04 21.68 -0.86
CA PHE A 184 -7.88 21.06 -1.90
C PHE A 184 -8.37 22.06 -2.96
N GLY A 185 -7.83 23.29 -2.97
CA GLY A 185 -8.01 24.25 -4.06
C GLY A 185 -9.33 25.03 -4.05
N HIS A 186 -10.06 25.06 -2.94
CA HIS A 186 -11.39 25.71 -2.84
C HIS A 186 -11.27 27.21 -2.54
N LEU A 187 -10.82 28.01 -3.53
CA LEU A 187 -10.58 29.45 -3.37
C LEU A 187 -11.78 30.22 -2.80
N ASN A 188 -12.99 29.91 -3.26
CA ASN A 188 -14.22 30.55 -2.79
C ASN A 188 -14.46 30.36 -1.28
N VAL A 189 -14.15 29.17 -0.76
CA VAL A 189 -14.22 28.88 0.68
C VAL A 189 -13.09 29.58 1.43
N VAL A 190 -11.87 29.56 0.90
CA VAL A 190 -10.71 30.26 1.51
C VAL A 190 -10.99 31.76 1.63
N ALA A 191 -11.51 32.38 0.57
CA ALA A 191 -11.86 33.80 0.57
C ALA A 191 -12.96 34.12 1.59
N PHE A 192 -14.04 33.33 1.60
CA PHE A 192 -15.12 33.49 2.57
C PHE A 192 -14.62 33.38 4.02
N LEU A 193 -13.85 32.34 4.33
CA LEU A 193 -13.30 32.13 5.68
C LEU A 193 -12.35 33.25 6.09
N HIS A 194 -11.55 33.77 5.16
CA HIS A 194 -10.65 34.89 5.45
C HIS A 194 -11.40 36.18 5.77
N GLU A 195 -12.46 36.50 5.01
CA GLU A 195 -13.22 37.75 5.16
C GLU A 195 -14.15 37.73 6.37
N GLN A 196 -14.79 36.60 6.64
CA GLN A 196 -15.89 36.49 7.61
C GLN A 196 -15.45 35.91 8.96
N ARG A 197 -14.22 35.41 9.08
CA ARG A 197 -13.74 34.72 10.29
C ARG A 197 -12.35 35.18 10.73
N THR A 198 -12.02 34.90 12.00
CA THR A 198 -10.78 35.39 12.64
C THR A 198 -9.76 34.29 12.95
N GLU A 199 -10.13 33.01 12.83
CA GLU A 199 -9.24 31.87 13.11
C GLU A 199 -8.03 31.83 12.14
N GLY A 200 -8.23 32.26 10.89
CA GLY A 200 -7.20 32.33 9.87
C GLY A 200 -6.67 30.96 9.40
N CYS A 201 -5.51 31.00 8.73
CA CYS A 201 -4.80 29.81 8.26
C CYS A 201 -3.42 29.71 8.89
N THR A 202 -2.84 28.51 8.84
CA THR A 202 -1.46 28.27 9.26
C THR A 202 -0.54 28.27 8.03
N TYR A 203 0.78 28.15 8.25
CA TYR A 203 1.75 27.97 7.17
C TYR A 203 1.45 26.74 6.29
N PHE A 204 0.64 25.78 6.79
CA PHE A 204 0.26 24.59 6.04
C PHE A 204 -0.61 24.91 4.82
N ALA A 205 -1.52 25.90 4.91
CA ALA A 205 -2.40 26.28 3.80
C ALA A 205 -1.62 26.57 2.51
N LEU A 206 -0.64 27.47 2.60
CA LEU A 206 0.21 27.84 1.48
C LEU A 206 1.06 26.66 1.01
N ALA A 207 1.74 25.96 1.94
CA ALA A 207 2.61 24.84 1.59
C ALA A 207 1.86 23.69 0.88
N ALA A 208 0.64 23.38 1.31
CA ALA A 208 -0.17 22.34 0.71
C ALA A 208 -0.80 22.76 -0.62
N ALA A 209 -1.26 24.01 -0.74
CA ALA A 209 -1.74 24.57 -1.99
C ALA A 209 -0.63 24.57 -3.06
N VAL A 210 0.61 24.92 -2.69
CA VAL A 210 1.78 24.84 -3.57
C VAL A 210 2.06 23.40 -4.00
N ARG A 211 2.10 22.46 -3.05
CA ARG A 211 2.41 21.05 -3.33
C ARG A 211 1.43 20.39 -4.30
N LYS A 212 0.17 20.81 -4.27
CA LYS A 212 -0.90 20.29 -5.15
C LYS A 212 -1.19 21.17 -6.36
N GLY A 213 -0.43 22.24 -6.57
CA GLY A 213 -0.55 23.09 -7.76
C GLY A 213 -1.81 23.96 -7.79
N HIS A 214 -2.37 24.38 -6.65
CA HIS A 214 -3.56 25.23 -6.60
C HIS A 214 -3.22 26.72 -6.74
N ALA A 215 -2.77 27.13 -7.94
CA ALA A 215 -2.21 28.45 -8.21
C ALA A 215 -3.10 29.64 -7.76
N SER A 216 -4.42 29.57 -7.97
CA SER A 216 -5.34 30.66 -7.60
C SER A 216 -5.47 30.84 -6.07
N VAL A 217 -5.37 29.76 -5.31
CA VAL A 217 -5.34 29.83 -3.84
C VAL A 217 -4.01 30.42 -3.38
N VAL A 218 -2.89 29.99 -3.99
CA VAL A 218 -1.55 30.50 -3.68
C VAL A 218 -1.48 32.02 -3.92
N ASP A 219 -1.99 32.48 -5.07
CA ASP A 219 -2.04 33.91 -5.42
C ASP A 219 -2.83 34.73 -4.38
N PHE A 220 -4.01 34.24 -4.00
CA PHE A 220 -4.85 34.87 -2.98
C PHE A 220 -4.14 34.95 -1.63
N LEU A 221 -3.58 33.84 -1.14
CA LEU A 221 -2.90 33.80 0.16
C LEU A 221 -1.68 34.74 0.22
N LEU A 222 -0.88 34.79 -0.86
CA LEU A 222 0.28 35.68 -0.94
C LEU A 222 -0.13 37.15 -1.04
N SER A 223 -1.24 37.46 -1.72
CA SER A 223 -1.76 38.84 -1.81
C SER A 223 -2.20 39.42 -0.46
N ILE A 224 -2.62 38.55 0.47
CA ILE A 224 -3.15 38.94 1.78
C ILE A 224 -2.06 38.97 2.85
N GLN A 225 -1.06 38.09 2.76
CA GLN A 225 0.04 37.99 3.73
C GLN A 225 1.42 38.02 3.04
N PRO A 226 1.93 39.20 2.66
CA PRO A 226 3.24 39.31 2.00
C PRO A 226 4.44 38.99 2.91
N SER A 227 4.25 38.99 4.24
CA SER A 227 5.37 39.23 5.18
C SER A 227 5.46 38.29 6.39
N THR A 228 4.77 37.14 6.46
CA THR A 228 4.74 36.36 7.71
C THR A 228 5.21 34.91 7.56
N ALA A 229 6.51 34.76 7.79
CA ALA A 229 7.13 33.67 8.54
C ALA A 229 7.04 32.25 7.97
N MET A 230 8.04 31.98 7.14
CA MET A 230 8.86 30.77 7.12
C MET A 230 8.21 29.46 6.66
N PHE A 231 8.68 29.00 5.51
CA PHE A 231 9.02 27.62 5.23
C PHE A 231 9.95 27.06 6.34
N GLN A 232 9.47 26.84 7.56
CA GLN A 232 10.18 25.97 8.50
C GLN A 232 9.97 24.54 8.03
N SER A 233 10.83 24.15 7.09
CA SER A 233 11.11 22.78 6.68
C SER A 233 11.62 22.00 7.89
N ARG A 234 10.70 21.54 8.74
CA ARG A 234 10.95 20.42 9.66
C ARG A 234 9.72 19.54 9.73
N ARG A 235 9.77 18.48 8.91
CA ARG A 235 8.86 17.32 8.90
C ARG A 235 7.37 17.68 8.82
N CYS A 236 6.80 17.68 7.61
CA CYS A 236 5.35 17.53 7.46
C CYS A 236 4.93 16.10 7.87
N SER A 237 4.83 15.84 9.17
CA SER A 237 4.38 14.55 9.71
C SER A 237 2.85 14.45 9.71
N LYS A 238 2.34 13.84 8.63
CA LYS A 238 1.31 12.78 8.50
C LYS A 238 0.03 12.67 9.37
N GLU A 239 -0.35 13.59 10.26
CA GLU A 239 -1.54 13.34 11.14
C GLU A 239 -2.81 14.19 10.87
N PHE A 240 -2.77 15.17 9.97
CA PHE A 240 -3.76 16.26 9.98
C PHE A 240 -5.09 16.01 9.22
N TYR A 241 -5.18 14.97 8.38
CA TYR A 241 -6.39 14.64 7.61
C TYR A 241 -6.77 13.18 7.85
N ARG A 242 -7.43 12.91 8.98
CA ARG A 242 -7.76 11.55 9.43
C ARG A 242 -8.64 10.75 8.46
N ILE A 243 -9.24 11.40 7.46
CA ILE A 243 -10.09 10.77 6.44
C ILE A 243 -9.49 11.04 5.05
N PRO A 244 -8.99 10.04 4.31
CA PRO A 244 -8.56 10.20 2.93
C PRO A 244 -9.78 10.44 2.02
N GLY A 245 -9.57 10.94 0.79
CA GLY A 245 -10.64 11.05 -0.21
C GLY A 245 -11.50 12.33 -0.16
N HIS A 246 -10.96 13.43 0.38
CA HIS A 246 -11.58 14.76 0.26
C HIS A 246 -11.71 15.20 -1.21
N ARG A 247 -12.75 16.00 -1.49
CA ARG A 247 -13.00 16.59 -2.81
C ARG A 247 -11.93 17.62 -3.13
N SER A 248 -11.22 17.44 -4.25
CA SER A 248 -10.29 18.44 -4.79
C SER A 248 -10.98 19.30 -5.85
N ALA A 249 -10.70 20.61 -5.85
CA ALA A 249 -11.06 21.49 -6.95
C ALA A 249 -10.30 21.08 -8.23
N PRO A 250 -10.93 21.18 -9.41
CA PRO A 250 -10.25 20.94 -10.68
C PRO A 250 -9.22 22.05 -10.97
N GLY A 251 -8.20 21.73 -11.77
CA GLY A 251 -7.22 22.71 -12.24
C GLY A 251 -5.95 22.84 -11.39
N SER A 252 -5.45 21.74 -10.84
CA SER A 252 -4.07 21.70 -10.32
C SER A 252 -3.09 21.95 -11.47
N ASP A 253 -2.36 23.06 -11.41
CA ASP A 253 -1.36 23.48 -12.37
C ASP A 253 -0.11 23.94 -11.62
N LEU A 254 0.89 23.07 -11.60
CA LEU A 254 2.10 23.31 -10.84
C LEU A 254 3.01 24.35 -11.51
N LEU A 255 3.00 24.41 -12.84
CA LEU A 255 3.76 25.40 -13.59
C LEU A 255 3.22 26.82 -13.32
N ARG A 256 1.90 27.00 -13.39
CA ARG A 256 1.25 28.28 -13.03
C ARG A 256 1.51 28.64 -11.57
N THR A 257 1.53 27.65 -10.68
CA THR A 257 1.84 27.87 -9.26
C THR A 257 3.26 28.42 -9.07
N ILE A 258 4.26 27.88 -9.77
CA ILE A 258 5.63 28.40 -9.75
C ILE A 258 5.71 29.82 -10.32
N GLN A 259 4.96 30.12 -11.39
CA GLN A 259 4.88 31.48 -11.95
C GLN A 259 4.31 32.49 -10.93
N VAL A 260 3.25 32.11 -10.20
CA VAL A 260 2.68 32.94 -9.13
C VAL A 260 3.71 33.17 -8.02
N LEU A 261 4.41 32.13 -7.57
CA LEU A 261 5.46 32.28 -6.55
C LEU A 261 6.56 33.26 -6.99
N LYS A 262 6.96 33.20 -8.26
CA LYS A 262 7.91 34.14 -8.86
C LYS A 262 7.36 35.58 -8.87
N ALA A 263 6.11 35.78 -9.27
CA ALA A 263 5.48 37.10 -9.32
C ALA A 263 5.43 37.80 -7.95
N HIS A 264 5.29 37.02 -6.87
CA HIS A 264 5.26 37.52 -5.49
C HIS A 264 6.66 37.59 -4.82
N ASN A 265 7.75 37.31 -5.53
CA ASN A 265 9.13 37.27 -4.99
C ASN A 265 9.26 36.37 -3.73
N ALA A 266 8.49 35.29 -3.64
CA ALA A 266 8.51 34.42 -2.47
C ALA A 266 9.85 33.63 -2.39
N PRO A 267 10.53 33.58 -1.23
CA PRO A 267 11.78 32.82 -1.08
C PRO A 267 11.49 31.33 -1.26
N ALA A 268 12.09 30.75 -2.29
CA ALA A 268 11.62 29.51 -2.88
C ALA A 268 12.38 28.29 -2.36
N ASP A 269 12.21 27.97 -1.07
CA ASP A 269 12.51 26.62 -0.57
C ASP A 269 11.33 25.69 -0.92
N ILE A 270 11.13 25.47 -2.22
CA ILE A 270 10.14 24.53 -2.73
C ILE A 270 10.66 23.13 -2.43
N CYS A 271 9.85 22.33 -1.72
CA CYS A 271 10.21 20.96 -1.40
C CYS A 271 10.56 20.17 -2.68
N ASN A 272 11.63 19.36 -2.64
CA ASN A 272 12.10 18.56 -3.79
C ASN A 272 10.99 17.74 -4.45
N ASN A 273 10.05 17.18 -3.68
CA ASN A 273 8.91 16.44 -4.23
C ASN A 273 8.07 17.26 -5.23
N VAL A 274 7.92 18.56 -4.99
CA VAL A 274 7.17 19.47 -5.87
C VAL A 274 7.96 19.74 -7.14
N VAL A 275 9.27 19.95 -7.02
CA VAL A 275 10.18 20.07 -8.16
C VAL A 275 10.13 18.80 -9.02
N HIS A 276 10.28 17.63 -8.40
CA HIS A 276 10.23 16.33 -9.08
C HIS A 276 8.89 16.09 -9.78
N THR A 277 7.79 16.43 -9.12
CA THR A 277 6.44 16.30 -9.72
C THR A 277 6.26 17.27 -10.89
N ALA A 278 6.75 18.51 -10.79
CA ALA A 278 6.65 19.50 -11.86
C ALA A 278 7.44 19.08 -13.10
N ILE A 279 8.66 18.57 -12.89
CA ILE A 279 9.51 18.05 -13.97
C ILE A 279 8.85 16.84 -14.60
N ALA A 280 8.31 15.91 -13.81
CA ALA A 280 7.62 14.73 -14.34
C ALA A 280 6.36 15.10 -15.15
N SER A 281 5.64 16.16 -14.80
CA SER A 281 4.39 16.54 -15.47
C SER A 281 4.55 17.52 -16.62
N HIS A 282 5.56 18.39 -16.61
CA HIS A 282 5.76 19.46 -17.59
C HIS A 282 7.14 19.46 -18.27
N GLY A 283 8.04 18.55 -17.91
CA GLY A 283 9.35 18.37 -18.55
C GLY A 283 10.16 19.66 -18.64
N TYR A 284 10.53 20.01 -19.88
CA TYR A 284 11.40 21.14 -20.19
C TYR A 284 10.89 22.47 -19.64
N ASP A 285 9.60 22.76 -19.79
CA ASP A 285 9.00 24.04 -19.38
C ASP A 285 9.15 24.27 -17.87
N ALA A 286 9.01 23.20 -17.07
CA ALA A 286 9.20 23.28 -15.62
C ALA A 286 10.67 23.55 -15.26
N ILE A 287 11.62 22.85 -15.89
CA ILE A 287 13.04 22.99 -15.58
C ILE A 287 13.53 24.39 -15.99
N GLN A 288 13.13 24.85 -17.17
CA GLN A 288 13.46 26.18 -17.65
C GLN A 288 12.95 27.24 -16.68
N LEU A 289 11.67 27.16 -16.29
CA LEU A 289 11.08 28.11 -15.36
C LEU A 289 11.77 28.08 -13.98
N LEU A 290 12.02 26.89 -13.42
CA LEU A 290 12.69 26.73 -12.13
C LEU A 290 14.10 27.32 -12.12
N HIS A 291 14.83 27.15 -13.23
CA HIS A 291 16.17 27.68 -13.39
C HIS A 291 16.18 29.21 -13.60
N GLU A 292 15.41 29.73 -14.56
CA GLU A 292 15.35 31.16 -14.89
C GLU A 292 14.72 32.03 -13.79
N SER A 293 13.88 31.43 -12.94
CA SER A 293 13.34 32.10 -11.76
C SER A 293 14.34 32.24 -10.63
N GLY A 294 15.50 31.57 -10.71
CA GLY A 294 16.48 31.51 -9.62
C GLY A 294 15.99 30.73 -8.40
N ILE A 295 14.86 30.03 -8.51
CA ILE A 295 14.24 29.26 -7.44
C ILE A 295 15.10 28.06 -7.06
N ARG A 296 15.57 27.32 -8.07
CA ARG A 296 16.40 26.13 -7.87
C ARG A 296 17.51 26.09 -8.89
N ARG A 297 18.74 25.86 -8.41
CA ARG A 297 19.89 25.58 -9.29
C ARG A 297 19.74 24.17 -9.82
N ILE A 298 20.09 23.96 -11.08
CA ILE A 298 20.17 22.63 -11.66
C ILE A 298 21.39 21.94 -11.05
N ASP A 299 21.11 21.07 -10.09
CA ASP A 299 22.07 20.25 -9.37
C ASP A 299 21.94 18.77 -9.83
N GLN A 300 22.70 17.89 -9.19
CA GLN A 300 22.73 16.47 -9.53
C GLN A 300 21.40 15.76 -9.27
N GLU A 301 20.68 16.17 -8.23
CA GLU A 301 19.37 15.60 -7.88
C GLU A 301 18.35 15.89 -8.99
N ILE A 302 18.39 17.09 -9.57
CA ILE A 302 17.55 17.42 -10.73
C ILE A 302 17.98 16.63 -11.95
N LEU A 303 19.28 16.45 -12.19
CA LEU A 303 19.75 15.64 -13.31
C LEU A 303 19.20 14.20 -13.24
N ASP A 304 19.26 13.58 -12.07
CA ASP A 304 18.75 12.23 -11.82
C ASP A 304 17.24 12.12 -12.15
N THR A 305 16.44 13.09 -11.71
CA THR A 305 15.00 13.15 -12.03
C THR A 305 14.72 13.39 -13.50
N VAL A 306 15.50 14.27 -14.13
CA VAL A 306 15.36 14.60 -15.55
C VAL A 306 15.69 13.40 -16.43
N VAL A 307 16.74 12.65 -16.10
CA VAL A 307 17.07 11.39 -16.79
C VAL A 307 15.95 10.37 -16.60
N THR A 308 15.31 10.33 -15.42
CA THR A 308 14.14 9.46 -15.17
C THR A 308 12.98 9.77 -16.11
N SER A 309 12.78 11.04 -16.49
CA SER A 309 11.70 11.45 -17.40
C SER A 309 11.90 11.02 -18.87
N LYS A 310 13.13 10.65 -19.27
CA LYS A 310 13.54 10.36 -20.67
C LYS A 310 13.26 11.49 -21.68
N ASP A 311 12.93 12.70 -21.23
CA ASP A 311 12.71 13.82 -22.13
C ASP A 311 14.05 14.40 -22.59
N ARG A 312 14.32 14.26 -23.90
CA ARG A 312 15.57 14.72 -24.52
C ARG A 312 15.80 16.21 -24.37
N ALA A 313 14.75 17.03 -24.42
CA ALA A 313 14.86 18.48 -24.28
C ALA A 313 15.24 18.86 -22.84
N SER A 314 14.58 18.25 -21.87
CA SER A 314 14.90 18.40 -20.44
C SER A 314 16.34 17.98 -20.12
N ILE A 315 16.77 16.82 -20.59
CA ILE A 315 18.13 16.29 -20.38
C ILE A 315 19.18 17.21 -21.02
N ASP A 316 18.96 17.62 -22.27
CA ASP A 316 19.86 18.55 -22.99
C ASP A 316 20.01 19.88 -22.24
N TYR A 317 18.90 20.47 -21.78
CA TYR A 317 18.92 21.71 -21.02
C TYR A 317 19.63 21.55 -19.67
N ALA A 318 19.28 20.52 -18.90
CA ALA A 318 19.88 20.28 -17.59
C ALA A 318 21.40 20.09 -17.70
N LEU A 319 21.86 19.26 -18.64
CA LEU A 319 23.27 19.02 -18.89
C LEU A 319 24.00 20.29 -19.34
N ARG A 320 23.42 21.12 -20.22
CA ARG A 320 24.02 22.41 -20.59
C ARG A 320 24.23 23.31 -19.40
N GLN A 321 23.24 23.44 -18.52
CA GLN A 321 23.37 24.31 -17.35
C GLN A 321 24.44 23.80 -16.38
N ILE A 322 24.56 22.48 -16.23
CA ILE A 322 25.65 21.86 -15.45
C ILE A 322 27.01 22.13 -16.09
N LEU A 323 27.13 22.05 -17.43
CA LEU A 323 28.38 22.34 -18.14
C LEU A 323 28.77 23.82 -18.04
N ILE A 324 27.80 24.74 -18.13
CA ILE A 324 28.00 26.18 -17.93
C ILE A 324 28.49 26.46 -16.52
N ALA A 325 27.85 25.87 -15.50
CA ALA A 325 28.23 26.07 -14.11
C ALA A 325 29.65 25.56 -13.78
N ASN A 326 30.19 24.64 -14.58
CA ASN A 326 31.52 24.07 -14.43
C ASN A 326 32.56 24.65 -15.40
N ASP A 327 32.26 25.77 -16.08
CA ASP A 327 33.14 26.41 -17.08
C ASP A 327 33.57 25.49 -18.24
N ARG A 328 32.76 24.46 -18.57
CA ARG A 328 33.01 23.50 -19.66
C ARG A 328 32.17 23.78 -20.93
N TRP A 329 31.46 24.91 -20.97
CA TRP A 329 30.60 25.33 -22.09
C TRP A 329 30.98 26.75 -22.56
N PRO A 330 30.94 27.07 -23.87
CA PRO A 330 30.48 26.26 -25.01
C PRO A 330 31.48 25.22 -25.50
N LEU A 331 30.97 24.12 -26.09
CA LEU A 331 31.83 23.12 -26.72
C LEU A 331 32.28 23.60 -28.10
N ASN A 332 33.59 23.60 -28.35
CA ASN A 332 34.18 24.06 -29.62
C ASN A 332 33.62 23.32 -30.86
N SER A 333 33.17 22.07 -30.71
CA SER A 333 32.62 21.22 -31.78
C SER A 333 31.16 21.50 -32.13
N LEU A 334 30.35 22.02 -31.20
CA LEU A 334 28.89 22.19 -31.35
C LEU A 334 28.45 23.66 -31.42
N GLY A 335 29.31 24.59 -30.99
CA GLY A 335 28.95 26.01 -30.86
C GLY A 335 27.83 26.25 -29.84
N ASN A 336 27.15 27.40 -29.93
CA ASN A 336 26.12 27.80 -28.96
C ASN A 336 24.72 27.19 -29.22
N LEU A 337 24.47 26.64 -30.41
CA LEU A 337 23.12 26.26 -30.87
C LEU A 337 22.98 24.76 -31.19
N GLY A 338 24.07 24.00 -31.24
CA GLY A 338 24.03 22.56 -31.54
C GLY A 338 23.44 21.75 -30.39
N SER A 339 22.69 20.68 -30.68
CA SER A 339 22.13 19.77 -29.68
C SER A 339 23.24 18.91 -29.05
N LEU A 340 23.22 18.70 -27.73
CA LEU A 340 24.16 17.77 -27.09
C LEU A 340 24.00 16.34 -27.64
N TRP A 341 22.81 16.00 -28.15
CA TRP A 341 22.53 14.71 -28.78
C TRP A 341 23.26 14.49 -30.10
N ASP A 342 23.75 15.57 -30.74
CA ASP A 342 24.56 15.50 -31.96
C ASP A 342 26.05 15.28 -31.66
N LEU A 343 26.43 15.07 -30.39
CA LEU A 343 27.79 14.74 -30.00
C LEU A 343 28.13 13.29 -30.32
N HIS A 344 29.18 13.08 -31.11
CA HIS A 344 29.62 11.75 -31.56
C HIS A 344 31.07 11.43 -31.16
N GLU A 345 31.78 12.36 -30.52
CA GLU A 345 33.19 12.24 -30.17
C GLU A 345 33.42 12.51 -28.68
N ASP A 346 34.43 11.86 -28.12
CA ASP A 346 34.87 12.10 -26.75
C ASP A 346 35.56 13.47 -26.62
N LEU A 347 35.21 14.19 -25.57
CA LEU A 347 35.69 15.55 -25.36
C LEU A 347 37.05 15.57 -24.66
N PRO A 348 37.94 16.55 -24.96
CA PRO A 348 39.36 16.50 -24.57
C PRO A 348 39.62 16.89 -23.11
N TRP A 349 38.60 17.23 -22.31
CA TRP A 349 38.77 17.59 -20.91
C TRP A 349 38.80 16.38 -19.97
N ASP A 350 39.41 16.56 -18.81
CA ASP A 350 39.45 15.54 -17.76
C ASP A 350 38.04 15.15 -17.28
N PRO A 351 37.88 13.92 -16.73
CA PRO A 351 36.64 13.50 -16.09
C PRO A 351 36.09 14.57 -15.16
N TRP A 352 34.77 14.67 -15.12
CA TRP A 352 34.08 15.60 -14.24
C TRP A 352 34.48 15.33 -12.79
N GLN A 353 35.05 16.33 -12.13
CA GLN A 353 35.36 16.32 -10.71
C GLN A 353 34.50 17.40 -10.05
N PRO A 354 33.57 17.07 -9.15
CA PRO A 354 32.78 18.07 -8.44
C PRO A 354 33.70 19.00 -7.65
N GLN A 355 33.42 20.31 -7.65
CA GLN A 355 34.18 21.26 -6.84
C GLN A 355 34.13 20.86 -5.36
N VAL A 356 35.31 20.60 -4.78
CA VAL A 356 35.48 20.19 -3.38
C VAL A 356 35.06 21.32 -2.44
N MET A 357 33.88 21.18 -1.82
CA MET A 357 33.44 22.04 -0.70
C MET A 357 33.97 21.49 0.63
N GLY A 358 35.25 21.74 0.92
CA GLY A 358 35.88 21.57 2.24
C GLY A 358 35.88 20.15 2.85
N PRO A 359 36.68 19.87 3.90
CA PRO A 359 36.93 18.51 4.39
C PRO A 359 35.76 17.84 5.16
N ASN A 360 34.58 18.46 5.25
CA ASN A 360 33.46 17.99 6.08
C ASN A 360 32.14 17.73 5.30
N SER A 361 32.17 17.72 3.96
CA SER A 361 31.03 17.35 3.11
C SER A 361 31.05 15.85 2.82
N ARG A 362 29.89 15.19 3.02
CA ARG A 362 29.71 13.73 2.93
C ARG A 362 29.89 13.26 1.48
N ARG A 363 31.03 12.64 1.19
CA ARG A 363 31.44 12.22 -0.17
C ARG A 363 30.49 11.29 -0.93
N GLU A 364 29.56 10.59 -0.27
CA GLU A 364 28.71 9.57 -0.92
C GLU A 364 27.29 10.06 -1.27
N ALA A 365 26.84 11.20 -0.73
CA ALA A 365 25.49 11.72 -0.98
C ALA A 365 25.43 12.72 -2.16
N ASP A 366 26.59 13.13 -2.68
CA ASP A 366 26.77 14.24 -3.62
C ASP A 366 27.39 13.78 -4.96
N SER A 367 27.20 12.50 -5.35
CA SER A 367 27.54 11.98 -6.68
C SER A 367 26.28 11.58 -7.44
N SER A 368 26.03 12.19 -8.60
CA SER A 368 24.87 11.92 -9.44
C SER A 368 24.81 10.45 -9.83
N LYS A 369 23.61 9.87 -9.82
CA LYS A 369 23.36 8.50 -10.29
C LYS A 369 22.78 8.48 -11.71
N ALA A 370 22.95 9.56 -12.47
CA ALA A 370 22.34 9.73 -13.78
C ALA A 370 22.65 8.58 -14.76
N MET A 371 23.88 8.07 -14.79
CA MET A 371 24.21 6.94 -15.67
C MET A 371 23.60 5.63 -15.15
N ASP A 372 23.58 5.43 -13.83
CA ASP A 372 22.96 4.26 -13.20
C ASP A 372 21.44 4.22 -13.49
N ILE A 373 20.77 5.37 -13.42
CA ILE A 373 19.35 5.54 -13.75
C ILE A 373 19.10 5.30 -15.23
N ALA A 374 19.89 5.93 -16.11
CA ALA A 374 19.75 5.74 -17.56
C ALA A 374 19.95 4.27 -17.95
N ALA A 375 20.88 3.58 -17.28
CA ALA A 375 21.16 2.17 -17.51
C ALA A 375 20.04 1.26 -17.03
N CYS A 376 19.50 1.51 -15.83
CA CYS A 376 18.30 0.86 -15.31
C CYS A 376 17.11 0.97 -16.27
N LEU A 377 16.94 2.15 -16.88
CA LEU A 377 15.84 2.45 -17.78
C LEU A 377 16.06 1.97 -19.23
N GLY A 378 17.23 1.42 -19.55
CA GLY A 378 17.57 0.93 -20.89
C GLY A 378 17.85 2.03 -21.92
N ASP A 379 18.12 3.26 -21.47
CA ASP A 379 18.33 4.43 -22.33
C ASP A 379 19.80 4.53 -22.78
N LEU A 380 20.18 3.65 -23.70
CA LEU A 380 21.53 3.63 -24.28
C LEU A 380 21.97 4.97 -24.88
N PRO A 381 21.12 5.75 -25.59
CA PRO A 381 21.47 7.09 -26.03
C PRO A 381 21.92 8.02 -24.90
N THR A 382 21.18 8.05 -23.78
CA THR A 382 21.55 8.88 -22.63
C THR A 382 22.82 8.37 -21.96
N VAL A 383 22.99 7.05 -21.81
CA VAL A 383 24.24 6.46 -21.30
C VAL A 383 25.45 6.90 -22.14
N LYS A 384 25.34 6.81 -23.47
CA LYS A 384 26.38 7.29 -24.39
C LYS A 384 26.63 8.78 -24.22
N LEU A 385 25.58 9.61 -24.17
CA LEU A 385 25.73 11.04 -24.00
C LEU A 385 26.49 11.39 -22.71
N LEU A 386 26.08 10.82 -21.58
CA LEU A 386 26.72 11.04 -20.29
C LEU A 386 28.20 10.61 -20.29
N HIS A 387 28.52 9.53 -21.02
CA HIS A 387 29.89 9.08 -21.21
C HIS A 387 30.74 10.03 -22.06
N HIS A 388 30.26 10.46 -23.24
CA HIS A 388 31.00 11.40 -24.10
C HIS A 388 31.29 12.73 -23.39
N LEU A 389 30.39 13.15 -22.49
CA LEU A 389 30.58 14.33 -21.63
C LEU A 389 31.61 14.12 -20.49
N ARG A 390 32.04 12.88 -20.26
CA ARG A 390 32.95 12.44 -19.20
C ARG A 390 32.45 12.78 -17.80
N LEU A 391 31.15 12.58 -17.55
CA LEU A 391 30.55 12.79 -16.23
C LEU A 391 30.82 11.61 -15.30
N ASP A 392 31.30 11.88 -14.08
CA ASP A 392 31.50 10.88 -13.03
C ASP A 392 30.16 10.61 -12.31
N CYS A 393 29.32 9.79 -12.94
CA CYS A 393 27.94 9.51 -12.51
C CYS A 393 27.54 8.04 -12.71
N CYS A 394 28.54 7.16 -12.79
CA CYS A 394 28.40 5.73 -13.04
C CYS A 394 29.03 4.96 -11.88
N SER A 395 28.35 3.92 -11.44
CA SER A 395 28.85 2.96 -10.47
C SER A 395 28.68 1.53 -11.00
N SER A 396 29.01 0.53 -10.18
CA SER A 396 28.65 -0.86 -10.51
C SER A 396 27.14 -1.06 -10.65
N ASP A 397 26.34 -0.18 -10.05
CA ASP A 397 24.88 -0.23 -10.11
C ASP A 397 24.35 0.01 -11.51
N ALA A 398 25.02 0.79 -12.37
CA ALA A 398 24.61 0.95 -13.76
C ALA A 398 24.52 -0.40 -14.48
N MET A 399 25.57 -1.21 -14.37
CA MET A 399 25.61 -2.51 -15.02
C MET A 399 24.70 -3.52 -14.31
N ASN A 400 24.66 -3.51 -12.97
CA ASN A 400 23.76 -4.38 -12.20
C ASN A 400 22.28 -4.11 -12.53
N HIS A 401 21.85 -2.85 -12.55
CA HIS A 401 20.47 -2.47 -12.85
C HIS A 401 20.09 -2.71 -14.31
N ALA A 402 20.99 -2.44 -15.26
CA ALA A 402 20.78 -2.81 -16.66
C ALA A 402 20.57 -4.32 -16.83
N CYS A 403 21.34 -5.13 -16.09
CA CYS A 403 21.18 -6.59 -16.09
C CYS A 403 19.86 -7.01 -15.45
N ALA A 404 19.50 -6.42 -14.30
CA ALA A 404 18.25 -6.67 -13.59
C ALA A 404 17.00 -6.39 -14.43
N ARG A 405 17.06 -5.40 -15.33
CA ARG A 405 15.95 -5.04 -16.24
C ARG A 405 16.06 -5.64 -17.64
N GLY A 406 17.06 -6.50 -17.88
CA GLY A 406 17.18 -7.24 -19.14
C GLY A 406 17.77 -6.43 -20.30
N HIS A 407 18.33 -5.26 -20.02
CA HIS A 407 18.90 -4.32 -21.00
C HIS A 407 20.31 -4.73 -21.44
N LEU A 408 20.40 -5.87 -22.12
CA LEU A 408 21.65 -6.47 -22.58
C LEU A 408 22.50 -5.52 -23.44
N ASN A 409 21.87 -4.73 -24.31
CA ASN A 409 22.55 -3.75 -25.15
C ASN A 409 23.29 -2.66 -24.33
N VAL A 410 22.69 -2.22 -23.22
CA VAL A 410 23.32 -1.28 -22.30
C VAL A 410 24.44 -1.95 -21.51
N ALA A 411 24.19 -3.14 -20.97
CA ALA A 411 25.19 -3.89 -20.21
C ALA A 411 26.45 -4.21 -21.04
N GLN A 412 26.28 -4.66 -22.29
CA GLN A 412 27.37 -4.88 -23.25
C GLN A 412 28.16 -3.61 -23.52
N TRP A 413 27.46 -2.49 -23.70
CA TRP A 413 28.11 -1.22 -23.98
C TRP A 413 28.90 -0.73 -22.76
N LEU A 414 28.31 -0.78 -21.56
CA LEU A 414 28.99 -0.43 -20.30
C LEU A 414 30.23 -1.29 -20.08
N HIS A 415 30.13 -2.61 -20.24
CA HIS A 415 31.26 -3.53 -20.09
C HIS A 415 32.42 -3.24 -21.05
N ALA A 416 32.12 -2.80 -22.28
CA ALA A 416 33.15 -2.49 -23.27
C ALA A 416 33.83 -1.12 -23.08
N HIS A 417 33.16 -0.15 -22.43
CA HIS A 417 33.61 1.26 -22.38
C HIS A 417 33.86 1.80 -20.96
N ARG A 418 33.47 1.06 -19.91
CA ARG A 418 33.60 1.46 -18.48
C ARG A 418 34.42 0.45 -17.70
N SER A 419 35.03 0.89 -16.62
CA SER A 419 35.94 0.08 -15.78
C SER A 419 35.31 -0.37 -14.45
N GLU A 420 34.17 0.21 -14.07
CA GLU A 420 33.45 -0.07 -12.83
C GLU A 420 32.93 -1.52 -12.78
N GLY A 421 32.54 -2.06 -13.95
CA GLY A 421 32.08 -3.43 -14.10
C GLY A 421 30.75 -3.71 -13.38
N CYS A 422 30.51 -4.98 -13.07
CA CYS A 422 29.34 -5.46 -12.34
C CYS A 422 29.75 -6.29 -11.14
N THR A 423 28.86 -6.41 -10.16
CA THR A 423 29.03 -7.32 -9.01
C THR A 423 28.31 -8.65 -9.26
N LYS A 424 28.45 -9.61 -8.33
CA LYS A 424 27.68 -10.88 -8.35
C LYS A 424 26.15 -10.64 -8.35
N GLU A 425 25.72 -9.47 -7.88
CA GLU A 425 24.33 -9.04 -7.85
C GLU A 425 23.73 -8.89 -9.26
N ALA A 426 24.53 -8.57 -10.28
CA ALA A 426 24.03 -8.47 -11.67
C ALA A 426 23.44 -9.80 -12.18
N MET A 427 24.14 -10.92 -11.96
CA MET A 427 23.65 -12.24 -12.37
C MET A 427 22.46 -12.68 -11.51
N LEU A 428 22.51 -12.41 -10.21
CA LEU A 428 21.43 -12.71 -9.28
C LEU A 428 20.13 -12.00 -9.66
N LEU A 429 20.16 -10.67 -9.80
CA LEU A 429 18.98 -9.88 -10.15
C LEU A 429 18.45 -10.20 -11.55
N ALA A 430 19.34 -10.45 -12.52
CA ALA A 430 18.92 -10.88 -13.85
C ALA A 430 18.22 -12.26 -13.82
N ALA A 431 18.65 -13.18 -12.95
CA ALA A 431 18.00 -14.47 -12.79
C ALA A 431 16.64 -14.37 -12.07
N VAL A 432 16.54 -13.53 -11.04
CA VAL A 432 15.28 -13.25 -10.30
C VAL A 432 14.19 -12.77 -11.27
N GLU A 433 14.53 -11.82 -12.15
CA GLU A 433 13.60 -11.22 -13.11
C GLU A 433 13.47 -12.05 -14.42
N GLY A 434 14.13 -13.21 -14.52
CA GLY A 434 13.98 -14.15 -15.65
C GLY A 434 14.69 -13.75 -16.95
N HIS A 435 15.75 -12.94 -16.89
CA HIS A 435 16.48 -12.45 -18.07
C HIS A 435 17.61 -13.40 -18.50
N LYS A 436 17.23 -14.57 -19.05
CA LYS A 436 18.16 -15.63 -19.47
C LYS A 436 19.27 -15.16 -20.42
N HIS A 437 18.94 -14.34 -21.42
CA HIS A 437 19.92 -13.81 -22.39
C HIS A 437 21.00 -12.93 -21.72
N VAL A 438 20.66 -12.22 -20.64
CA VAL A 438 21.63 -11.47 -19.84
C VAL A 438 22.51 -12.41 -19.02
N VAL A 439 21.92 -13.41 -18.38
CA VAL A 439 22.65 -14.41 -17.59
C VAL A 439 23.64 -15.20 -18.47
N GLU A 440 23.21 -15.59 -19.68
CA GLU A 440 24.07 -16.24 -20.68
C GLU A 440 25.28 -15.39 -21.03
N TRP A 441 25.06 -14.09 -21.24
CA TRP A 441 26.12 -13.14 -21.56
C TRP A 441 27.06 -12.87 -20.38
N LEU A 442 26.53 -12.65 -19.17
CA LEU A 442 27.32 -12.47 -17.94
C LEU A 442 28.22 -13.68 -17.66
N HIS A 443 27.73 -14.89 -17.93
CA HIS A 443 28.57 -16.08 -17.80
C HIS A 443 29.60 -16.19 -18.93
N SER A 444 29.15 -16.19 -20.19
CA SER A 444 30.01 -16.50 -21.34
C SER A 444 31.04 -15.42 -21.68
N SER A 445 30.66 -14.14 -21.52
CA SER A 445 31.48 -13.01 -21.95
C SER A 445 32.22 -12.36 -20.78
N VAL A 446 31.56 -12.23 -19.63
CA VAL A 446 32.16 -11.61 -18.42
C VAL A 446 32.89 -12.65 -17.54
N GLY A 447 32.62 -13.94 -17.74
CA GLY A 447 33.25 -15.03 -16.97
C GLY A 447 32.73 -15.13 -15.54
N MET A 448 31.53 -14.62 -15.27
CA MET A 448 30.97 -14.61 -13.92
C MET A 448 30.49 -16.02 -13.54
N PRO A 449 30.88 -16.52 -12.34
CA PRO A 449 30.45 -17.83 -11.88
C PRO A 449 28.99 -17.87 -11.46
N CYS A 450 28.38 -19.05 -11.57
CA CYS A 450 27.07 -19.32 -10.99
C CYS A 450 27.21 -19.58 -9.48
N SER A 451 26.35 -18.97 -8.67
CA SER A 451 26.21 -19.24 -7.23
C SER A 451 24.89 -19.93 -6.92
N GLU A 452 24.83 -20.61 -5.77
CA GLU A 452 23.61 -21.27 -5.30
C GLU A 452 22.45 -20.26 -5.16
N ASP A 453 22.71 -19.00 -4.77
CA ASP A 453 21.66 -17.97 -4.70
C ASP A 453 21.03 -17.66 -6.07
N VAL A 454 21.83 -17.66 -7.14
CA VAL A 454 21.31 -17.46 -8.52
C VAL A 454 20.39 -18.61 -8.89
N LEU A 455 20.78 -19.84 -8.56
CA LEU A 455 19.99 -21.05 -8.78
C LEU A 455 18.71 -21.04 -7.95
N ALA A 456 18.78 -20.64 -6.67
CA ALA A 456 17.64 -20.57 -5.77
C ALA A 456 16.61 -19.53 -6.19
N ASN A 457 17.03 -18.38 -6.71
CA ASN A 457 16.09 -17.38 -7.21
C ASN A 457 15.50 -17.76 -8.57
N ALA A 458 16.24 -18.45 -9.45
CA ALA A 458 15.65 -19.04 -10.66
C ALA A 458 14.64 -20.16 -10.30
N ALA A 459 14.90 -20.90 -9.22
CA ALA A 459 13.99 -21.90 -8.67
C ALA A 459 12.71 -21.27 -8.08
N LYS A 460 12.82 -20.08 -7.48
CA LYS A 460 11.67 -19.32 -6.93
C LYS A 460 10.61 -19.00 -7.99
N SER A 461 11.04 -18.66 -9.21
CA SER A 461 10.13 -18.34 -10.32
C SER A 461 9.73 -19.58 -11.15
N GLY A 462 10.35 -20.73 -10.90
CA GLY A 462 10.11 -21.96 -11.66
C GLY A 462 10.60 -21.90 -13.11
N ASP A 463 11.57 -21.03 -13.43
CA ASP A 463 12.10 -20.91 -14.80
C ASP A 463 13.01 -22.09 -15.15
N ILE A 464 12.39 -23.16 -15.67
CA ILE A 464 13.09 -24.39 -16.10
C ILE A 464 14.15 -24.11 -17.16
N ALA A 465 13.92 -23.15 -18.06
CA ALA A 465 14.85 -22.85 -19.14
C ALA A 465 16.11 -22.13 -18.61
N MET A 466 15.96 -21.27 -17.60
CA MET A 466 17.06 -20.68 -16.86
C MET A 466 17.79 -21.74 -16.03
N LEU A 467 17.07 -22.53 -15.23
CA LEU A 467 17.65 -23.58 -14.39
C LEU A 467 18.47 -24.58 -15.21
N THR A 468 17.93 -25.05 -16.33
CA THR A 468 18.65 -25.98 -17.23
C THR A 468 19.96 -25.37 -17.74
N TYR A 469 19.97 -24.06 -18.01
CA TYR A 469 21.19 -23.38 -18.42
C TYR A 469 22.18 -23.25 -17.27
N LEU A 470 21.74 -22.78 -16.10
CA LEU A 470 22.58 -22.60 -14.92
C LEU A 470 23.22 -23.91 -14.45
N LEU A 471 22.49 -25.03 -14.52
CA LEU A 471 22.99 -26.36 -14.16
C LEU A 471 24.06 -26.91 -15.12
N ALA A 472 24.15 -26.37 -16.34
CA ALA A 472 25.22 -26.72 -17.26
C ALA A 472 26.55 -26.02 -16.91
N LEU A 473 26.55 -25.08 -15.96
CA LEU A 473 27.70 -24.26 -15.60
C LEU A 473 28.42 -24.84 -14.37
N PRO A 474 29.76 -24.72 -14.29
CA PRO A 474 30.49 -25.08 -13.08
C PRO A 474 30.13 -24.11 -11.95
N MET A 475 29.62 -24.65 -10.83
CA MET A 475 29.36 -23.86 -9.62
C MET A 475 30.66 -23.56 -8.88
N VAL A 476 30.73 -22.40 -8.23
CA VAL A 476 31.87 -22.08 -7.37
C VAL A 476 31.71 -22.74 -6.01
N ASP A 477 32.75 -23.49 -5.59
CA ASP A 477 32.91 -23.95 -4.21
C ASP A 477 33.17 -22.75 -3.31
N GLY A 478 32.10 -22.10 -2.83
CA GLY A 478 32.22 -20.92 -1.97
C GLY A 478 30.89 -20.51 -1.38
N ASP A 479 30.82 -20.58 -0.06
CA ASP A 479 29.66 -20.31 0.81
C ASP A 479 28.47 -21.24 0.55
N THR A 480 28.67 -22.55 0.78
CA THR A 480 27.56 -23.50 0.91
C THR A 480 26.56 -22.93 1.92
N PRO A 481 25.28 -22.71 1.53
CA PRO A 481 24.27 -22.20 2.45
C PRO A 481 24.21 -23.08 3.69
N SER A 482 24.05 -22.47 4.86
CA SER A 482 23.96 -23.21 6.12
C SER A 482 22.64 -24.00 6.30
N GLY A 483 21.91 -24.30 5.22
CA GLY A 483 20.64 -25.02 5.23
C GLY A 483 19.52 -24.36 6.03
N GLY A 484 19.24 -23.08 5.76
CA GLY A 484 18.13 -22.33 6.37
C GLY A 484 17.20 -21.69 5.33
N TRP A 485 16.10 -21.07 5.77
CA TRP A 485 15.13 -20.32 4.93
C TRP A 485 15.73 -19.09 4.22
N GLY A 486 17.03 -18.89 4.35
CA GLY A 486 17.75 -17.73 3.85
C GLY A 486 17.28 -16.41 4.45
N SER A 487 17.76 -15.32 3.88
CA SER A 487 17.29 -13.97 4.14
C SER A 487 16.60 -13.41 2.90
N SER A 488 15.37 -12.93 3.05
CA SER A 488 14.71 -12.15 2.01
C SER A 488 15.32 -10.74 1.99
N CYS A 489 15.86 -10.36 0.84
CA CYS A 489 16.51 -9.08 0.60
C CYS A 489 15.75 -8.27 -0.45
N THR A 490 15.90 -6.95 -0.40
CA THR A 490 15.28 -6.02 -1.36
C THR A 490 16.36 -5.15 -1.97
N ALA A 491 16.55 -5.24 -3.28
CA ALA A 491 17.34 -4.29 -4.04
C ALA A 491 16.45 -3.10 -4.44
N PHE A 492 16.86 -1.88 -4.11
CA PHE A 492 16.16 -0.66 -4.51
C PHE A 492 16.76 -0.15 -5.82
N LEU A 493 15.96 -0.16 -6.87
CA LEU A 493 16.32 0.35 -8.20
C LEU A 493 15.68 1.73 -8.40
N PRO A 494 16.21 2.55 -9.33
CA PRO A 494 15.62 3.85 -9.68
C PRO A 494 14.13 3.82 -10.06
N ASP A 495 13.64 2.71 -10.62
CA ASP A 495 12.28 2.54 -11.15
C ASP A 495 11.42 1.56 -10.31
N GLY A 496 11.93 1.05 -9.19
CA GLY A 496 11.20 0.10 -8.36
C GLY A 496 12.08 -0.66 -7.36
N CYS A 497 11.67 -1.87 -7.02
CA CYS A 497 12.48 -2.76 -6.18
C CYS A 497 12.37 -4.20 -6.67
N VAL A 498 13.40 -5.00 -6.39
CA VAL A 498 13.48 -6.43 -6.71
C VAL A 498 13.70 -7.21 -5.41
N GLU A 499 12.84 -8.18 -5.15
CA GLU A 499 12.92 -9.05 -3.98
C GLU A 499 13.59 -10.38 -4.31
N TYR A 500 14.67 -10.69 -3.60
CA TYR A 500 15.48 -11.87 -3.83
C TYR A 500 15.88 -12.55 -2.51
N ILE A 501 16.30 -13.81 -2.60
CA ILE A 501 16.64 -14.63 -1.44
C ILE A 501 18.14 -14.94 -1.46
N ILE A 502 18.80 -14.89 -0.30
CA ILE A 502 20.19 -15.30 -0.12
C ILE A 502 20.28 -16.40 0.93
N GLY A 503 21.12 -17.41 0.72
CA GLY A 503 21.46 -18.41 1.73
C GLY A 503 20.42 -19.52 1.91
N SER A 504 19.69 -19.86 0.84
CA SER A 504 18.79 -21.02 0.78
C SER A 504 19.23 -21.99 -0.31
N TYR A 505 18.91 -23.27 -0.15
CA TYR A 505 19.08 -24.25 -1.23
C TYR A 505 18.02 -24.06 -2.32
N ALA A 506 18.41 -24.27 -3.58
CA ALA A 506 17.50 -24.11 -4.70
C ALA A 506 16.31 -25.10 -4.66
N VAL A 507 16.54 -26.32 -4.15
CA VAL A 507 15.48 -27.33 -3.97
C VAL A 507 14.44 -26.86 -2.96
N ASP A 508 14.87 -26.28 -1.83
CA ASP A 508 13.98 -25.81 -0.77
C ASP A 508 13.07 -24.70 -1.28
N ILE A 509 13.62 -23.76 -2.06
CA ILE A 509 12.86 -22.66 -2.65
C ILE A 509 11.92 -23.15 -3.76
N ALA A 510 12.35 -24.07 -4.62
CA ALA A 510 11.48 -24.69 -5.63
C ALA A 510 10.29 -25.40 -4.96
N ALA A 511 10.55 -26.13 -3.88
CA ALA A 511 9.55 -26.88 -3.15
C ALA A 511 8.54 -25.96 -2.45
N ALA A 512 9.02 -24.90 -1.79
CA ALA A 512 8.18 -23.91 -1.14
C ALA A 512 7.21 -23.20 -2.09
N ASN A 513 7.58 -23.03 -3.37
CA ASN A 513 6.73 -22.40 -4.40
C ASN A 513 5.93 -23.40 -5.26
N GLY A 514 6.02 -24.70 -4.98
CA GLY A 514 5.25 -25.72 -5.68
C GLY A 514 5.75 -26.07 -7.08
N HIS A 515 7.01 -25.73 -7.41
CA HIS A 515 7.59 -25.95 -8.73
C HIS A 515 8.14 -27.38 -8.87
N ILE A 516 7.25 -28.37 -9.02
CA ILE A 516 7.63 -29.79 -9.10
C ILE A 516 8.67 -30.09 -10.20
N ASP A 517 8.54 -29.49 -11.37
CA ASP A 517 9.49 -29.69 -12.48
C ASP A 517 10.89 -29.17 -12.12
N ALA A 518 10.97 -28.06 -11.37
CA ALA A 518 12.23 -27.52 -10.88
C ALA A 518 12.83 -28.42 -9.78
N VAL A 519 12.01 -28.93 -8.86
CA VAL A 519 12.43 -29.91 -7.83
C VAL A 519 12.96 -31.19 -8.48
N GLN A 520 12.32 -31.68 -9.54
CA GLN A 520 12.78 -32.84 -10.31
C GLN A 520 14.11 -32.58 -11.02
N LEU A 521 14.25 -31.41 -11.64
CA LEU A 521 15.47 -31.00 -12.32
C LEU A 521 16.65 -30.88 -11.33
N LEU A 522 16.39 -30.41 -10.11
CA LEU A 522 17.37 -30.22 -9.03
C LEU A 522 17.58 -31.45 -8.15
N GLN A 523 17.21 -32.66 -8.59
CA GLN A 523 17.24 -33.86 -7.72
C GLN A 523 18.61 -34.17 -7.08
N LEU A 524 19.72 -33.78 -7.73
CA LEU A 524 21.08 -34.05 -7.25
C LEU A 524 21.64 -32.95 -6.35
N HIS A 525 20.91 -31.83 -6.19
CA HIS A 525 21.31 -30.74 -5.31
C HIS A 525 20.97 -31.05 -3.86
N GLU A 526 21.74 -30.42 -2.97
CA GLU A 526 21.47 -30.42 -1.54
C GLU A 526 20.08 -29.81 -1.26
N ALA A 527 19.38 -30.38 -0.30
CA ALA A 527 18.13 -29.87 0.22
C ALA A 527 18.16 -30.00 1.74
N SER A 528 17.23 -29.33 2.39
CA SER A 528 17.01 -29.46 3.84
C SER A 528 15.60 -29.94 4.15
N THR A 529 15.31 -30.15 5.43
CA THR A 529 13.94 -30.46 5.89
C THR A 529 12.94 -29.35 5.54
N ILE A 530 13.45 -28.13 5.34
CA ILE A 530 12.66 -26.94 4.98
C ILE A 530 11.92 -27.14 3.65
N ALA A 531 12.49 -27.89 2.70
CA ALA A 531 11.81 -28.21 1.44
C ALA A 531 10.42 -28.82 1.69
N MET A 532 10.35 -29.83 2.56
CA MET A 532 9.09 -30.50 2.86
C MET A 532 8.20 -29.68 3.81
N ASP A 533 8.81 -29.02 4.81
CA ASP A 533 8.07 -28.18 5.78
C ASP A 533 7.32 -27.04 5.08
N GLN A 534 7.94 -26.43 4.07
CA GLN A 534 7.41 -25.25 3.40
C GLN A 534 6.53 -25.60 2.21
N ALA A 535 6.82 -26.71 1.52
CA ALA A 535 5.84 -27.33 0.63
C ALA A 535 4.56 -27.68 1.38
N ALA A 536 4.66 -28.12 2.64
CA ALA A 536 3.49 -28.41 3.47
C ALA A 536 2.75 -27.14 3.93
N SER A 537 3.48 -26.11 4.37
CA SER A 537 2.93 -24.80 4.76
C SER A 537 2.12 -24.16 3.62
N ASN A 538 2.57 -24.31 2.37
CA ASN A 538 1.92 -23.74 1.18
C ASN A 538 0.97 -24.72 0.45
N GLY A 539 0.80 -25.94 0.94
CA GLY A 539 -0.18 -26.89 0.42
C GLY A 539 0.20 -27.64 -0.86
N HIS A 540 1.50 -27.80 -1.13
CA HIS A 540 2.01 -28.48 -2.34
C HIS A 540 2.15 -29.99 -2.12
N LEU A 541 1.02 -30.71 -2.07
CA LEU A 541 0.98 -32.17 -1.82
C LEU A 541 1.79 -32.98 -2.82
N ASP A 542 1.77 -32.61 -4.10
CA ASP A 542 2.53 -33.25 -5.17
C ASP A 542 4.05 -33.16 -4.94
N VAL A 543 4.53 -32.00 -4.50
CA VAL A 543 5.92 -31.79 -4.09
C VAL A 543 6.25 -32.60 -2.84
N VAL A 544 5.39 -32.57 -1.80
CA VAL A 544 5.61 -33.35 -0.57
C VAL A 544 5.70 -34.85 -0.87
N ALA A 545 4.81 -35.37 -1.69
CA ALA A 545 4.82 -36.77 -2.11
C ALA A 545 6.07 -37.12 -2.93
N TYR A 546 6.51 -36.22 -3.81
CA TYR A 546 7.74 -36.41 -4.57
C TYR A 546 8.98 -36.44 -3.67
N LEU A 547 9.12 -35.45 -2.77
CA LEU A 547 10.21 -35.36 -1.81
C LEU A 547 10.25 -36.59 -0.90
N HIS A 548 9.10 -37.07 -0.42
CA HIS A 548 9.01 -38.31 0.35
C HIS A 548 9.53 -39.54 -0.41
N ALA A 549 9.16 -39.67 -1.69
CA ALA A 549 9.49 -40.85 -2.48
C ALA A 549 10.95 -40.88 -2.98
N HIS A 550 11.58 -39.72 -3.16
CA HIS A 550 12.88 -39.62 -3.84
C HIS A 550 14.00 -39.06 -2.97
N ARG A 551 13.69 -38.55 -1.76
CA ARG A 551 14.67 -37.91 -0.88
C ARG A 551 14.61 -38.42 0.56
N THR A 552 15.66 -38.15 1.34
CA THR A 552 15.84 -38.72 2.69
C THR A 552 15.83 -37.70 3.83
N GLU A 553 15.84 -36.39 3.54
CA GLU A 553 15.87 -35.33 4.56
C GLU A 553 14.62 -35.35 5.44
N GLY A 554 13.44 -35.60 4.86
CA GLY A 554 12.16 -35.64 5.57
C GLY A 554 11.64 -34.26 5.96
N CYS A 555 10.76 -34.22 6.97
CA CYS A 555 10.16 -33.00 7.52
C CYS A 555 10.42 -32.89 9.03
N THR A 556 10.19 -31.70 9.57
CA THR A 556 10.14 -31.44 11.02
C THR A 556 8.70 -31.45 11.53
N ALA A 557 8.51 -31.21 12.83
CA ALA A 557 7.18 -31.07 13.42
C ALA A 557 6.46 -29.81 12.89
N ASP A 558 7.21 -28.78 12.47
CA ASP A 558 6.67 -27.51 11.98
C ASP A 558 5.79 -27.71 10.74
N ALA A 559 6.11 -28.71 9.88
CA ALA A 559 5.28 -29.05 8.71
C ALA A 559 3.81 -29.32 9.06
N PHE A 560 3.54 -29.91 10.23
CA PHE A 560 2.20 -30.26 10.68
C PHE A 560 1.46 -29.02 11.18
N ASP A 561 2.11 -28.21 12.01
CA ASP A 561 1.55 -26.96 12.55
C ASP A 561 1.24 -25.99 11.40
N GLU A 562 2.16 -25.85 10.45
CA GLU A 562 2.03 -24.98 9.29
C GLU A 562 0.95 -25.49 8.29
N ALA A 563 0.85 -26.80 8.06
CA ALA A 563 -0.25 -27.36 7.26
C ALA A 563 -1.62 -27.11 7.92
N ILE A 564 -1.72 -27.19 9.26
CA ILE A 564 -2.94 -26.84 10.00
C ILE A 564 -3.23 -25.34 9.92
N PHE A 565 -2.21 -24.49 9.98
CA PHE A 565 -2.37 -23.04 9.87
C PHE A 565 -2.82 -22.63 8.47
N GLY A 566 -2.20 -23.17 7.41
CA GLY A 566 -2.60 -22.99 6.01
C GLY A 566 -3.96 -23.60 5.67
N GLY A 567 -4.32 -24.72 6.33
CA GLY A 567 -5.56 -25.46 6.07
C GLY A 567 -5.44 -26.49 4.97
N HIS A 568 -4.26 -27.07 4.83
CA HIS A 568 -3.93 -28.06 3.83
C HIS A 568 -4.19 -29.47 4.38
N ASP A 569 -5.48 -29.82 4.44
CA ASP A 569 -5.97 -31.05 5.09
C ASP A 569 -5.43 -32.33 4.42
N ASP A 570 -5.22 -32.29 3.11
CA ASP A 570 -4.67 -33.37 2.29
C ASP A 570 -3.17 -33.59 2.54
N VAL A 571 -2.41 -32.52 2.65
CA VAL A 571 -1.02 -32.54 3.12
C VAL A 571 -0.94 -33.06 4.55
N LEU A 572 -1.80 -32.58 5.45
CA LEU A 572 -1.82 -33.01 6.85
C LEU A 572 -2.12 -34.51 6.96
N GLU A 573 -3.08 -35.03 6.20
CA GLU A 573 -3.38 -36.47 6.14
C GLU A 573 -2.16 -37.27 5.66
N PHE A 574 -1.46 -36.79 4.62
CA PHE A 574 -0.23 -37.41 4.14
C PHE A 574 0.88 -37.42 5.21
N LEU A 575 1.13 -36.27 5.85
CA LEU A 575 2.16 -36.14 6.89
C LEU A 575 1.87 -37.04 8.10
N ILE A 576 0.62 -37.12 8.56
CA ILE A 576 0.24 -38.00 9.68
C ILE A 576 0.42 -39.48 9.29
N THR A 577 0.09 -39.85 8.06
CA THR A 577 0.20 -41.24 7.61
C THR A 577 1.65 -41.71 7.50
N HIS A 578 2.56 -40.83 7.07
CA HIS A 578 3.95 -41.20 6.76
C HIS A 578 4.99 -40.76 7.81
N TYR A 579 4.72 -39.71 8.58
CA TYR A 579 5.69 -39.04 9.46
C TYR A 579 5.19 -38.86 10.91
N ALA A 580 4.20 -39.63 11.36
CA ALA A 580 3.66 -39.53 12.72
C ALA A 580 4.73 -39.57 13.84
N THR A 581 5.86 -40.26 13.63
CA THR A 581 6.93 -40.36 14.63
C THR A 581 7.71 -39.07 14.87
N VAL A 582 7.58 -38.07 13.98
CA VAL A 582 8.28 -36.77 14.08
C VAL A 582 7.64 -35.90 15.17
N VAL A 583 6.33 -36.06 15.40
CA VAL A 583 5.59 -35.28 16.40
C VAL A 583 5.74 -35.91 17.78
N THR A 584 6.19 -35.11 18.74
CA THR A 584 6.38 -35.55 20.14
C THR A 584 5.17 -35.27 21.03
N ASP A 585 4.37 -34.23 20.72
CA ASP A 585 3.13 -33.90 21.43
C ASP A 585 2.03 -33.49 20.45
N TRP A 586 1.03 -34.36 20.30
CA TRP A 586 -0.13 -34.11 19.45
C TRP A 586 -1.10 -33.07 20.03
N SER A 587 -0.97 -32.75 21.33
CA SER A 587 -1.88 -31.83 22.01
C SER A 587 -1.90 -30.45 21.37
N GLU A 588 -0.74 -29.91 21.01
CA GLU A 588 -0.64 -28.56 20.40
C GLU A 588 -1.32 -28.51 19.03
N LEU A 589 -1.18 -29.53 18.20
CA LEU A 589 -1.84 -29.63 16.88
C LEU A 589 -3.38 -29.60 17.01
N PHE A 590 -3.95 -30.34 17.98
CA PHE A 590 -5.38 -30.28 18.26
C PHE A 590 -5.83 -28.89 18.73
N LEU A 591 -5.01 -28.20 19.54
CA LEU A 591 -5.32 -26.85 20.01
C LEU A 591 -5.24 -25.84 18.87
N GLU A 592 -4.26 -25.96 17.98
CA GLU A 592 -4.11 -25.07 16.83
C GLU A 592 -5.26 -25.26 15.84
N ALA A 593 -5.63 -26.50 15.51
CA ALA A 593 -6.82 -26.77 14.69
C ALA A 593 -8.11 -26.20 15.33
N ALA A 594 -8.22 -26.22 16.66
CA ALA A 594 -9.33 -25.62 17.38
C ALA A 594 -9.35 -24.09 17.32
N LYS A 595 -8.18 -23.43 17.29
CA LYS A 595 -8.05 -21.98 17.10
C LYS A 595 -8.42 -21.56 15.68
N GLN A 596 -8.12 -22.39 14.68
CA GLN A 596 -8.48 -22.12 13.28
C GLN A 596 -9.97 -22.35 12.99
N GLY A 597 -10.63 -23.26 13.72
CA GLY A 597 -12.07 -23.46 13.62
C GLY A 597 -12.54 -24.35 12.46
N ARG A 598 -11.62 -24.95 11.71
CA ARG A 598 -11.92 -25.81 10.55
C ARG A 598 -12.34 -27.21 10.99
N VAL A 599 -13.58 -27.58 10.65
CA VAL A 599 -14.15 -28.90 10.95
C VAL A 599 -13.40 -30.02 10.21
N THR A 600 -12.98 -29.77 8.97
CA THR A 600 -12.28 -30.75 8.13
C THR A 600 -10.92 -31.12 8.71
N THR A 601 -10.10 -30.12 9.04
CA THR A 601 -8.80 -30.30 9.71
C THR A 601 -8.95 -31.05 11.04
N MET A 602 -9.91 -30.64 11.88
CA MET A 602 -10.19 -31.34 13.12
C MET A 602 -10.67 -32.77 12.87
N ASN A 603 -11.44 -33.02 11.82
CA ASN A 603 -11.88 -34.37 11.47
C ASN A 603 -10.70 -35.26 11.05
N VAL A 604 -9.74 -34.75 10.26
CA VAL A 604 -8.51 -35.50 9.89
C VAL A 604 -7.74 -35.93 11.13
N LEU A 605 -7.45 -34.98 12.03
CA LEU A 605 -6.78 -35.26 13.30
C LEU A 605 -7.59 -36.27 14.13
N TRP A 606 -8.91 -36.10 14.21
CA TRP A 606 -9.77 -37.00 14.96
C TRP A 606 -9.78 -38.42 14.39
N THR A 607 -9.80 -38.56 13.06
CA THR A 607 -9.86 -39.88 12.41
C THR A 607 -8.56 -40.64 12.55
N LEU A 608 -7.43 -39.97 12.43
CA LEU A 608 -6.11 -40.60 12.41
C LEU A 608 -5.49 -40.73 13.80
N LEU A 609 -5.83 -39.84 14.74
CA LEU A 609 -5.17 -39.73 16.05
C LEU A 609 -6.15 -39.81 17.24
N SER A 610 -7.30 -40.47 17.07
CA SER A 610 -8.32 -40.58 18.11
C SER A 610 -7.83 -41.10 19.48
N ALA A 611 -6.75 -41.89 19.50
CA ALA A 611 -6.19 -42.46 20.71
C ALA A 611 -5.46 -41.43 21.61
N GLU A 612 -5.01 -40.31 21.04
CA GLU A 612 -4.23 -39.27 21.72
C GLU A 612 -5.10 -38.23 22.46
N LEU A 613 -6.42 -38.29 22.28
CA LEU A 613 -7.33 -37.28 22.82
C LEU A 613 -7.70 -37.56 24.29
N THR A 614 -6.90 -37.02 25.21
CA THR A 614 -7.24 -37.06 26.64
C THR A 614 -8.49 -36.21 26.96
N PRO A 615 -9.30 -36.54 27.99
CA PRO A 615 -10.45 -35.73 28.39
C PRO A 615 -10.09 -34.28 28.73
N THR A 616 -8.89 -34.05 29.23
CA THR A 616 -8.35 -32.72 29.55
C THR A 616 -8.04 -31.92 28.28
N LEU A 617 -7.51 -32.56 27.24
CA LEU A 617 -7.28 -31.94 25.94
C LEU A 617 -8.60 -31.60 25.24
N ALA A 618 -9.59 -32.50 25.27
CA ALA A 618 -10.92 -32.26 24.72
C ALA A 618 -11.60 -31.02 25.34
N GLU A 619 -11.47 -30.81 26.65
CA GLU A 619 -11.97 -29.59 27.31
C GLU A 619 -11.25 -28.32 26.81
N LYS A 620 -9.92 -28.39 26.61
CA LYS A 620 -9.16 -27.26 26.07
C LYS A 620 -9.58 -26.94 24.64
N VAL A 621 -9.72 -27.94 23.77
CA VAL A 621 -10.18 -27.79 22.37
C VAL A 621 -11.53 -27.06 22.31
N VAL A 622 -12.51 -27.50 23.11
CA VAL A 622 -13.83 -26.83 23.19
C VAL A 622 -13.70 -25.39 23.71
N THR A 623 -12.82 -25.14 24.67
CA THR A 623 -12.59 -23.80 25.21
C THR A 623 -12.00 -22.85 24.15
N PHE A 624 -11.00 -23.31 23.38
CA PHE A 624 -10.40 -22.53 22.30
C PHE A 624 -11.39 -22.28 21.15
N ALA A 625 -12.13 -23.30 20.72
CA ALA A 625 -13.17 -23.15 19.70
C ALA A 625 -14.26 -22.15 20.14
N ALA A 626 -14.65 -22.17 21.42
CA ALA A 626 -15.60 -21.21 22.00
C ALA A 626 -15.03 -19.79 22.09
N SER A 627 -13.76 -19.64 22.42
CA SER A 627 -13.07 -18.34 22.44
C SER A 627 -12.99 -17.70 21.05
N GLY A 628 -12.86 -18.52 19.99
CA GLY A 628 -12.75 -18.11 18.60
C GLY A 628 -14.09 -17.90 17.88
N ASN A 629 -15.21 -18.16 18.57
CA ASN A 629 -16.56 -18.13 18.00
C ASN A 629 -16.78 -19.14 16.85
N HIS A 630 -16.13 -20.29 16.92
CA HIS A 630 -16.19 -21.33 15.88
C HIS A 630 -17.41 -22.23 16.07
N VAL A 631 -18.60 -21.70 15.74
CA VAL A 631 -19.90 -22.35 15.97
C VAL A 631 -19.97 -23.73 15.31
N ASP A 632 -19.54 -23.86 14.05
CA ASP A 632 -19.65 -25.11 13.29
C ASP A 632 -18.76 -26.21 13.87
N LEU A 633 -17.54 -25.85 14.28
CA LEU A 633 -16.64 -26.75 14.98
C LEU A 633 -17.23 -27.21 16.32
N LEU A 634 -17.79 -26.29 17.11
CA LEU A 634 -18.44 -26.64 18.38
C LEU A 634 -19.65 -27.55 18.19
N LEU A 635 -20.51 -27.24 17.22
CA LEU A 635 -21.65 -28.07 16.88
C LEU A 635 -21.20 -29.46 16.45
N TRP A 636 -20.16 -29.55 15.64
CA TRP A 636 -19.59 -30.82 15.22
C TRP A 636 -19.01 -31.60 16.40
N LEU A 637 -18.20 -30.98 17.26
CA LEU A 637 -17.62 -31.60 18.46
C LEU A 637 -18.70 -32.10 19.44
N ILE A 638 -19.76 -31.32 19.65
CA ILE A 638 -20.83 -31.65 20.61
C ILE A 638 -21.79 -32.69 20.02
N LYS A 639 -22.29 -32.47 18.79
CA LYS A 639 -23.34 -33.32 18.20
C LYS A 639 -22.79 -34.63 17.63
N THR A 640 -21.62 -34.59 16.98
CA THR A 640 -21.10 -35.76 16.27
C THR A 640 -20.10 -36.55 17.11
N LYS A 641 -19.27 -35.88 17.92
CA LYS A 641 -18.25 -36.52 18.76
C LYS A 641 -18.63 -36.64 20.24
N GLY A 642 -19.75 -36.04 20.66
CA GLY A 642 -20.29 -36.19 22.01
C GLY A 642 -19.49 -35.47 23.11
N ILE A 643 -18.65 -34.50 22.76
CA ILE A 643 -17.87 -33.74 23.75
C ILE A 643 -18.81 -32.78 24.49
N LYS A 644 -18.73 -32.76 25.82
CA LYS A 644 -19.53 -31.84 26.64
C LYS A 644 -18.92 -30.44 26.62
N TYR A 645 -19.78 -29.42 26.51
CA TYR A 645 -19.37 -28.04 26.73
C TYR A 645 -19.04 -27.81 28.21
N THR A 646 -18.05 -26.97 28.49
CA THR A 646 -17.61 -26.69 29.86
C THR A 646 -18.03 -25.29 30.29
N LYS A 647 -18.22 -25.10 31.61
CA LYS A 647 -18.45 -23.78 32.20
C LYS A 647 -17.28 -22.82 31.93
N ARG A 648 -16.09 -23.35 31.63
CA ARG A 648 -14.92 -22.56 31.23
C ARG A 648 -15.09 -22.01 29.82
N ALA A 649 -15.49 -22.84 28.86
CA ALA A 649 -15.75 -22.43 27.48
C ALA A 649 -16.84 -21.33 27.40
N LEU A 650 -17.95 -21.50 28.13
CA LEU A 650 -19.02 -20.49 28.18
C LEU A 650 -18.56 -19.14 28.77
N ARG A 651 -17.76 -19.18 29.85
CA ARG A 651 -17.21 -17.97 30.46
C ARG A 651 -16.25 -17.25 29.51
N GLU A 652 -15.43 -17.99 28.79
CA GLU A 652 -14.46 -17.41 27.84
C GLU A 652 -15.16 -16.82 26.61
N ALA A 653 -16.17 -17.50 26.07
CA ALA A 653 -17.03 -16.97 25.00
C ALA A 653 -17.74 -15.68 25.43
N ALA A 654 -18.31 -15.65 26.64
CA ALA A 654 -18.95 -14.46 27.20
C ALA A 654 -17.95 -13.31 27.39
N ARG A 655 -16.75 -13.59 27.91
CA ARG A 655 -15.66 -12.60 28.09
C ARG A 655 -15.23 -11.97 26.76
N ARG A 656 -15.27 -12.73 25.67
CA ARG A 656 -14.94 -12.27 24.30
C ARG A 656 -16.13 -11.61 23.58
N GLY A 657 -17.31 -11.56 24.18
CA GLY A 657 -18.50 -10.91 23.60
C GLY A 657 -19.35 -11.82 22.70
N HIS A 658 -19.11 -13.13 22.68
CA HIS A 658 -19.79 -14.10 21.81
C HIS A 658 -21.16 -14.51 22.38
N ASN A 659 -22.03 -13.54 22.65
CA ASN A 659 -23.32 -13.77 23.34
C ASN A 659 -24.26 -14.71 22.59
N ARG A 660 -24.23 -14.70 21.24
CA ARG A 660 -25.02 -15.61 20.40
C ARG A 660 -24.57 -17.05 20.55
N LEU A 661 -23.26 -17.29 20.65
CA LEU A 661 -22.71 -18.63 20.89
C LEU A 661 -23.07 -19.13 22.28
N VAL A 662 -23.08 -18.28 23.30
CA VAL A 662 -23.46 -18.66 24.67
C VAL A 662 -24.95 -19.02 24.80
N GLN A 663 -25.79 -18.45 23.94
CA GLN A 663 -27.23 -18.75 23.88
C GLN A 663 -27.55 -20.03 23.10
N LEU A 664 -26.71 -20.38 22.11
CA LEU A 664 -26.77 -21.63 21.35
C LEU A 664 -26.30 -22.80 22.21
#